data_AF-A0AAN6RN88-F1
#
_entry.id   AF-A0AAN6RN88-F1
#
_cell.length_a   1.000
_cell.length_b   1.000
_cell.length_c   1.000
_cell.angle_alpha   90.00
_cell.angle_beta   90.00
_cell.angle_gamma   90.00
#
_symmetry.space_group_name_H-M   'P 1'
#
loop_
_entity.id
_entity.type
_entity.pdbx_description
1 polymer ?
#
loop_
_entity_poly.entity_id
_entity_poly.type
_entity_poly.pdbx_seq_one_letter_code
_entity_poly.pdbx_strand_id
1 'polypeptide(L)'
;MAHIFSLATPPLPAYHEGNQSGDQVKFPETGFFHGFNKPSRLEADIFECETTGSIPKDINGTFYRVQPDHQFPPLFEEDIHFNGDGSVSAFKFEDGHVDFKQRFVHTDRFKAERTARRALLGKYRNPYTDNEMVKGIIRTASNTNIVFWRGVLLATKEDGPPFAMDPTTLETIGRYDFDGQVLSPTFTAHPKFDPDTGEMVCFGYEAGDNGYDASCDIVVYTIDPNGEKTEECWYKAPFCGMIHDCALTKNYLILPLTPIKVNEDRLKKGGNKFAWDPNEDQWYGIVPRRDGKPEDIVWLRADNGFHGHVAGSYEDSDGNIVCDLTVASDNVFFFFPPDTPTPTPTTLLQRNKLVSDTYRWIFDPKTPTNTRVQPARVFGINGEFSRIDDRVLTKKYNHFWQCNIDPTRPYDFQKCGPPAGGLFNVIGHYEWDSGKKDTWWAGPTCTFQEPVFVPKEGSTVEGEGYLMVLLNHLDVLRNDILIFDAQNLSQGPLAAVHLPVKLRLGLHGNFIEKREVDAWRERRREGGDQASSTAEIIIGVSLSNNGNRVVHSMCHRANLSEKWPVSYMWEEDYAGWDDREALVAVILRIVPNLRSLVINLPRYYVGYWSWLMDQLTFSKALLNLEELAIVNPPIDDNASYRPFLCLPRLKSAFFYNLRELSDSPLFLMGRVEHTKEAYEEYLANASTATSTYRRNLVSNDLHAIEHLEFRFSHMGRNSLIKTIGDCAALRTFAFDINGLIHEHPCIYNVAVLALTLHAETLTALYIGDDPDEENPEDWRPEYQILPDFHKLVNLRYLKIPVTGLIAGTVFYTAGFNPIEHAHRFPPSLQELTVILNNKIEAGPLPELHRYFEPSVFPNLRILEVHTQVPEAVYSYMHEPTERHNIQLRIFRRVYTASDHQRLTPFARSFNRVLRGPIKVELSPKLLVTRKVREFFMPVEEFVPMDEIVVTSF
;
A
#
# COMPACT_ATOMS: atom_id res chain seq x y z
N MET A 1 33.52 -30.20 -4.20
CA MET A 1 33.54 -28.77 -3.79
C MET A 1 33.77 -28.55 -2.29
N ALA A 2 33.77 -29.57 -1.42
CA ALA A 2 33.93 -29.40 0.03
C ALA A 2 35.34 -28.99 0.52
N HIS A 3 36.37 -29.04 -0.32
CA HIS A 3 37.77 -28.77 0.07
C HIS A 3 38.21 -27.29 -0.03
N ILE A 4 37.39 -26.40 -0.61
CA ILE A 4 37.80 -24.98 -0.74
C ILE A 4 37.69 -24.22 0.59
N PHE A 5 36.74 -24.61 1.45
CA PHE A 5 36.54 -24.00 2.76
C PHE A 5 37.46 -24.57 3.85
N SER A 6 38.12 -25.72 3.62
CA SER A 6 39.11 -26.25 4.57
C SER A 6 40.49 -25.58 4.46
N LEU A 7 40.72 -24.81 3.39
CA LEU A 7 41.98 -24.08 3.14
C LEU A 7 41.85 -22.57 3.37
N ALA A 8 40.62 -22.06 3.53
CA ALA A 8 40.37 -20.67 3.87
C ALA A 8 40.46 -20.49 5.39
N THR A 9 41.03 -19.37 5.84
CA THR A 9 40.91 -18.95 7.24
C THR A 9 39.42 -18.92 7.60
N PRO A 10 39.00 -19.48 8.76
CA PRO A 10 37.61 -19.45 9.15
C PRO A 10 37.13 -17.99 9.14
N PRO A 11 35.97 -17.68 8.54
CA PRO A 11 35.42 -16.34 8.64
C PRO A 11 35.22 -16.00 10.12
N LEU A 12 35.33 -14.71 10.45
CA LEU A 12 34.97 -14.24 11.77
C LEU A 12 33.54 -14.71 12.11
N PRO A 13 33.25 -15.07 13.37
CA PRO A 13 31.90 -15.37 13.80
C PRO A 13 30.91 -14.28 13.35
N ALA A 14 29.68 -14.66 13.01
CA ALA A 14 28.64 -13.70 12.66
C ALA A 14 28.15 -12.89 13.86
N TYR A 15 28.44 -13.35 15.08
CA TYR A 15 28.18 -12.64 16.32
C TYR A 15 29.43 -12.69 17.21
N HIS A 16 29.79 -11.56 17.80
CA HIS A 16 30.88 -11.41 18.77
C HIS A 16 30.34 -10.66 19.99
N GLU A 17 30.52 -11.24 21.19
CA GLU A 17 29.98 -10.68 22.44
C GLU A 17 28.47 -10.34 22.34
N GLY A 18 27.69 -11.19 21.68
CA GLY A 18 26.24 -11.04 21.51
C GLY A 18 25.79 -10.01 20.48
N ASN A 19 26.71 -9.36 19.76
CA ASN A 19 26.42 -8.37 18.73
C ASN A 19 26.78 -8.92 17.35
N GLN A 20 26.00 -8.56 16.33
CA GLN A 20 26.28 -8.95 14.96
C GLN A 20 27.63 -8.40 14.51
N SER A 21 28.50 -9.26 13.97
CA SER A 21 29.82 -8.92 13.45
C SER A 21 29.97 -9.35 11.98
N GLY A 22 30.22 -8.35 11.12
CA GLY A 22 30.42 -8.53 9.69
C GLY A 22 29.14 -8.52 8.85
N ASP A 23 29.30 -8.63 7.52
CA ASP A 23 28.23 -8.39 6.55
C ASP A 23 27.54 -9.68 6.07
N GLN A 24 27.80 -10.82 6.72
CA GLN A 24 27.20 -12.09 6.33
C GLN A 24 25.74 -12.18 6.79
N VAL A 25 24.87 -12.66 5.89
CA VAL A 25 23.48 -13.02 6.25
C VAL A 25 23.50 -14.38 6.95
N LYS A 26 23.84 -14.38 8.25
CA LYS A 26 23.85 -15.56 9.10
C LYS A 26 23.05 -15.29 10.37
N PHE A 27 21.97 -16.02 10.55
CA PHE A 27 21.14 -15.94 11.76
C PHE A 27 21.87 -16.55 12.97
N PRO A 28 21.51 -16.15 14.20
CA PRO A 28 21.99 -16.78 15.42
C PRO A 28 21.67 -18.28 15.44
N GLU A 29 22.47 -19.05 16.17
CA GLU A 29 22.21 -20.48 16.42
C GLU A 29 21.43 -20.69 17.74
N THR A 30 20.77 -19.64 18.24
CA THR A 30 19.96 -19.70 19.47
C THR A 30 18.62 -20.41 19.24
N GLY A 31 17.94 -20.79 20.32
CA GLY A 31 16.69 -21.56 20.24
C GLY A 31 15.55 -20.91 19.46
N PHE A 32 15.59 -19.58 19.24
CA PHE A 32 14.59 -18.84 18.46
C PHE A 32 14.88 -18.79 16.95
N PHE A 33 16.05 -19.25 16.51
CA PHE A 33 16.49 -19.22 15.11
C PHE A 33 16.94 -20.58 14.57
N HIS A 34 16.82 -21.64 15.38
CA HIS A 34 17.20 -23.01 15.03
C HIS A 34 15.98 -23.96 14.98
N GLY A 35 16.16 -25.14 14.38
CA GLY A 35 15.12 -26.18 14.28
C GLY A 35 13.85 -25.68 13.58
N PHE A 36 12.68 -26.01 14.15
CA PHE A 36 11.39 -25.54 13.63
C PHE A 36 11.27 -24.00 13.64
N ASN A 37 11.96 -23.32 14.56
CA ASN A 37 11.98 -21.86 14.66
C ASN A 37 12.89 -21.18 13.64
N LYS A 38 13.61 -21.93 12.79
CA LYS A 38 14.43 -21.34 11.74
C LYS A 38 13.60 -20.39 10.85
N PRO A 39 14.12 -19.20 10.51
CA PRO A 39 13.45 -18.26 9.62
C PRO A 39 13.02 -18.90 8.29
N SER A 40 11.79 -18.60 7.86
CA SER A 40 11.27 -19.07 6.57
C SER A 40 11.54 -18.01 5.51
N ARG A 41 11.04 -16.79 5.74
CA ARG A 41 11.12 -15.62 4.86
C ARG A 41 10.48 -15.84 3.49
N LEU A 42 9.56 -16.79 3.43
CA LEU A 42 8.84 -17.17 2.23
C LEU A 42 7.70 -16.20 1.95
N GLU A 43 7.59 -15.78 0.70
CA GLU A 43 6.37 -15.23 0.12
C GLU A 43 6.01 -16.13 -1.07
N ALA A 44 4.80 -16.68 -1.08
CA ALA A 44 4.41 -17.70 -2.06
C ALA A 44 2.90 -17.75 -2.29
N ASP A 45 2.53 -18.45 -3.37
CA ASP A 45 1.17 -18.78 -3.76
C ASP A 45 1.15 -20.26 -4.14
N ILE A 46 0.15 -20.99 -3.66
CA ILE A 46 -0.09 -22.38 -4.00
C ILE A 46 -1.59 -22.48 -4.27
N PHE A 47 -1.94 -22.91 -5.47
CA PHE A 47 -3.33 -23.18 -5.84
C PHE A 47 -3.61 -24.66 -5.69
N GLU A 48 -4.81 -25.00 -5.23
CA GLU A 48 -5.25 -26.39 -5.07
C GLU A 48 -4.29 -27.21 -4.18
N CYS A 49 -4.19 -26.85 -2.90
CA CYS A 49 -3.37 -27.60 -1.96
C CYS A 49 -3.85 -29.06 -1.85
N GLU A 50 -2.91 -29.98 -1.65
CA GLU A 50 -3.21 -31.40 -1.48
C GLU A 50 -4.00 -31.65 -0.19
N THR A 51 -5.00 -32.52 -0.24
CA THR A 51 -5.86 -32.82 0.92
C THR A 51 -6.02 -34.31 1.17
N THR A 52 -6.07 -34.70 2.44
CA THR A 52 -6.62 -35.99 2.89
C THR A 52 -8.00 -35.77 3.51
N GLY A 53 -8.94 -36.69 3.29
CA GLY A 53 -10.32 -36.55 3.77
C GLY A 53 -11.18 -35.73 2.81
N SER A 54 -12.19 -35.02 3.32
CA SER A 54 -13.07 -34.19 2.49
C SER A 54 -13.39 -32.88 3.20
N ILE A 55 -12.97 -31.77 2.59
CA ILE A 55 -13.28 -30.43 3.10
C ILE A 55 -14.80 -30.23 2.98
N PRO A 56 -15.50 -29.89 4.08
CA PRO A 56 -16.92 -29.52 4.03
C PRO A 56 -17.15 -28.35 3.07
N LYS A 57 -18.09 -28.52 2.11
CA LYS A 57 -18.30 -27.57 1.02
C LYS A 57 -18.91 -26.23 1.45
N ASP A 58 -19.52 -26.21 2.63
CA ASP A 58 -20.11 -25.04 3.28
C ASP A 58 -19.06 -24.19 4.03
N ILE A 59 -17.79 -24.60 4.07
CA ILE A 59 -16.69 -23.73 4.46
C ILE A 59 -16.34 -22.83 3.27
N ASN A 60 -16.77 -21.57 3.34
CA ASN A 60 -16.56 -20.60 2.26
C ASN A 60 -16.03 -19.26 2.80
N GLY A 61 -14.73 -19.06 2.67
CA GLY A 61 -14.03 -17.92 3.28
C GLY A 61 -12.53 -18.13 3.34
N THR A 62 -11.84 -17.31 4.12
CA THR A 62 -10.39 -17.37 4.21
C THR A 62 -9.95 -17.39 5.66
N PHE A 63 -9.13 -18.38 6.03
CA PHE A 63 -8.41 -18.38 7.30
C PHE A 63 -7.13 -17.56 7.14
N TYR A 64 -7.04 -16.43 7.84
CA TYR A 64 -5.83 -15.61 7.90
C TYR A 64 -5.11 -15.83 9.22
N ARG A 65 -3.79 -15.81 9.20
CA ARG A 65 -2.96 -15.90 10.41
C ARG A 65 -1.59 -15.25 10.20
N VAL A 66 -0.92 -14.85 11.28
CA VAL A 66 0.36 -14.13 11.19
C VAL A 66 1.48 -14.80 11.99
N GLN A 67 2.67 -14.93 11.40
CA GLN A 67 3.90 -15.35 12.08
C GLN A 67 4.91 -14.21 12.15
N PRO A 68 5.59 -14.05 13.30
CA PRO A 68 6.87 -13.35 13.34
C PRO A 68 7.93 -14.11 12.54
N ASP A 69 8.51 -13.45 11.55
CA ASP A 69 9.56 -14.01 10.71
C ASP A 69 10.59 -12.95 10.33
N HIS A 70 11.72 -12.93 11.03
CA HIS A 70 12.80 -11.98 10.78
C HIS A 70 13.26 -11.98 9.31
N GLN A 71 13.17 -10.82 8.66
CA GLN A 71 13.67 -10.63 7.31
C GLN A 71 15.20 -10.78 7.24
N PHE A 72 15.90 -10.22 8.23
CA PHE A 72 17.35 -10.23 8.35
C PHE A 72 17.81 -10.79 9.71
N PRO A 73 19.06 -11.27 9.81
CA PRO A 73 19.66 -11.56 11.11
C PRO A 73 19.56 -10.34 12.04
N PRO A 74 19.13 -10.53 13.30
CA PRO A 74 18.99 -9.43 14.25
C PRO A 74 20.35 -8.83 14.63
N LEU A 75 20.33 -7.56 15.06
CA LEU A 75 21.53 -6.88 15.57
C LEU A 75 22.14 -7.56 16.80
N PHE A 76 21.28 -8.18 17.63
CA PHE A 76 21.66 -8.85 18.86
C PHE A 76 21.38 -10.35 18.77
N GLU A 77 22.33 -11.16 19.22
CA GLU A 77 22.26 -12.63 19.15
C GLU A 77 21.07 -13.21 19.94
N GLU A 78 20.72 -12.56 21.05
CA GLU A 78 19.66 -12.96 21.98
C GLU A 78 18.26 -12.44 21.60
N ASP A 79 18.03 -12.04 20.35
CA ASP A 79 16.71 -11.55 19.94
C ASP A 79 15.62 -12.65 20.01
N ILE A 80 14.38 -12.22 20.17
CA ILE A 80 13.25 -13.11 20.51
C ILE A 80 12.29 -13.28 19.34
N HIS A 81 11.50 -14.36 19.39
CA HIS A 81 10.47 -14.66 18.40
C HIS A 81 9.51 -13.47 18.16
N PHE A 82 9.06 -12.79 19.22
CA PHE A 82 8.09 -11.69 19.11
C PHE A 82 8.60 -10.41 18.44
N ASN A 83 9.90 -10.34 18.11
CA ASN A 83 10.51 -9.19 17.43
C ASN A 83 10.69 -9.38 15.91
N GLY A 84 10.31 -10.54 15.36
CA GLY A 84 10.38 -10.80 13.91
C GLY A 84 9.30 -10.07 13.11
N ASP A 85 9.54 -9.80 11.83
CA ASP A 85 8.59 -9.08 10.97
C ASP A 85 7.32 -9.88 10.71
N GLY A 86 6.16 -9.21 10.63
CA GLY A 86 4.89 -9.88 10.40
C GLY A 86 4.81 -10.50 9.00
N SER A 87 4.56 -11.80 8.93
CA SER A 87 4.28 -12.53 7.69
C SER A 87 2.91 -13.19 7.77
N VAL A 88 1.98 -12.72 6.93
CA VAL A 88 0.57 -13.13 6.92
C VAL A 88 0.39 -14.28 5.94
N SER A 89 -0.22 -15.37 6.41
CA SER A 89 -0.69 -16.49 5.61
C SER A 89 -2.21 -16.42 5.45
N ALA A 90 -2.72 -16.74 4.27
CA ALA A 90 -4.13 -16.84 3.93
C ALA A 90 -4.40 -18.23 3.32
N PHE A 91 -5.42 -18.91 3.82
CA PHE A 91 -5.91 -20.18 3.31
C PHE A 91 -7.35 -19.98 2.86
N LYS A 92 -7.55 -19.83 1.54
CA LYS A 92 -8.84 -19.49 0.95
C LYS A 92 -9.58 -20.79 0.62
N PHE A 93 -10.70 -21.02 1.28
CA PHE A 93 -11.59 -22.16 1.08
C PHE A 93 -12.79 -21.78 0.23
N GLU A 94 -13.08 -22.55 -0.80
CA GLU A 94 -14.23 -22.36 -1.68
C GLU A 94 -14.61 -23.69 -2.33
N ASP A 95 -15.87 -24.11 -2.23
CA ASP A 95 -16.41 -25.35 -2.85
C ASP A 95 -15.65 -26.65 -2.54
N GLY A 96 -14.99 -26.71 -1.37
CA GLY A 96 -14.17 -27.86 -0.95
C GLY A 96 -12.74 -27.83 -1.48
N HIS A 97 -12.32 -26.74 -2.12
CA HIS A 97 -10.95 -26.45 -2.54
C HIS A 97 -10.27 -25.50 -1.55
N VAL A 98 -8.93 -25.51 -1.53
CA VAL A 98 -8.17 -24.58 -0.70
C VAL A 98 -6.90 -24.09 -1.40
N ASP A 99 -6.76 -22.78 -1.47
CA ASP A 99 -5.57 -22.08 -1.96
C ASP A 99 -4.78 -21.49 -0.80
N PHE A 100 -3.46 -21.40 -0.94
CA PHE A 100 -2.57 -20.77 0.03
C PHE A 100 -1.85 -19.56 -0.56
N LYS A 101 -1.73 -18.50 0.23
CA LYS A 101 -0.93 -17.32 -0.07
C LYS A 101 -0.23 -16.81 1.18
N GLN A 102 1.02 -16.37 1.06
CA GLN A 102 1.76 -15.73 2.14
C GLN A 102 2.50 -14.49 1.68
N ARG A 103 2.41 -13.39 2.46
CA ARG A 103 3.10 -12.11 2.20
C ARG A 103 3.59 -11.47 3.50
N PHE A 104 4.68 -10.72 3.41
CA PHE A 104 5.11 -9.86 4.52
C PHE A 104 4.23 -8.62 4.64
N VAL A 105 4.03 -8.14 5.87
CA VAL A 105 3.50 -6.80 6.12
C VAL A 105 4.62 -5.80 5.87
N HIS A 106 4.47 -4.96 4.86
CA HIS A 106 5.47 -3.94 4.51
C HIS A 106 5.37 -2.71 5.43
N THR A 107 5.69 -2.90 6.70
CA THR A 107 5.76 -1.83 7.71
C THR A 107 6.91 -0.86 7.42
N ASP A 108 6.92 0.30 8.09
CA ASP A 108 7.99 1.28 7.94
C ASP A 108 9.36 0.69 8.36
N ARG A 109 9.37 -0.08 9.46
CA ARG A 109 10.49 -0.94 9.88
C ARG A 109 10.97 -1.83 8.73
N PHE A 110 10.07 -2.64 8.19
CA PHE A 110 10.41 -3.63 7.16
C PHE A 110 10.98 -2.97 5.90
N LYS A 111 10.40 -1.85 5.45
CA LYS A 111 10.88 -1.10 4.29
C LYS A 111 12.28 -0.53 4.53
N ALA A 112 12.55 0.01 5.72
CA ALA A 112 13.85 0.56 6.07
C ALA A 112 14.94 -0.52 6.10
N GLU A 113 14.68 -1.64 6.76
CA GLU A 113 15.62 -2.76 6.84
C GLU A 113 15.84 -3.41 5.46
N ARG A 114 14.78 -3.57 4.65
CA ARG A 114 14.88 -4.07 3.27
C ARG A 114 15.74 -3.16 2.39
N THR A 115 15.57 -1.85 2.51
CA THR A 115 16.38 -0.87 1.78
C THR A 115 17.85 -0.93 2.19
N ALA A 116 18.14 -1.06 3.48
CA ALA A 116 19.50 -1.19 4.00
C ALA A 116 20.10 -2.60 3.82
N ARG A 117 19.27 -3.59 3.47
CA ARG A 117 19.61 -5.02 3.34
C ARG A 117 20.20 -5.63 4.62
N ARG A 118 19.79 -5.13 5.79
CA ARG A 118 20.23 -5.57 7.12
C ARG A 118 19.24 -5.11 8.19
N ALA A 119 19.28 -5.74 9.36
CA ALA A 119 18.56 -5.22 10.51
C ALA A 119 19.08 -3.82 10.90
N LEU A 120 18.17 -2.96 11.33
CA LEU A 120 18.41 -1.61 11.81
C LEU A 120 17.75 -1.37 13.16
N LEU A 121 16.64 -2.06 13.44
CA LEU A 121 15.97 -1.99 14.72
C LEU A 121 16.60 -3.00 15.69
N GLY A 122 16.73 -2.58 16.94
CA GLY A 122 17.38 -3.33 17.99
C GLY A 122 16.46 -4.29 18.74
N LYS A 123 16.69 -4.42 20.04
CA LYS A 123 15.95 -5.32 20.93
C LYS A 123 14.47 -4.98 20.95
N TYR A 124 13.65 -6.00 21.24
CA TYR A 124 12.20 -5.89 21.36
C TYR A 124 11.76 -4.67 22.20
N ARG A 125 11.00 -3.77 21.57
CA ARG A 125 10.46 -2.52 22.15
C ARG A 125 11.49 -1.65 22.90
N ASN A 126 12.76 -1.62 22.47
CA ASN A 126 13.80 -0.76 23.06
C ASN A 126 14.47 0.21 22.05
N PRO A 127 13.99 1.47 21.94
CA PRO A 127 14.49 2.45 20.96
C PRO A 127 15.92 2.92 21.20
N TYR A 128 16.44 2.73 22.41
CA TYR A 128 17.84 3.06 22.72
C TYR A 128 18.84 2.06 22.12
N THR A 129 18.36 0.99 21.51
CA THR A 129 19.18 -0.03 20.84
C THR A 129 19.06 -0.01 19.31
N ASP A 130 18.29 0.93 18.77
CA ASP A 130 18.11 1.07 17.33
C ASP A 130 19.31 1.78 16.70
N ASN A 131 19.54 1.52 15.43
CA ASN A 131 20.48 2.29 14.64
C ASN A 131 19.96 3.72 14.42
N GLU A 132 20.83 4.73 14.49
CA GLU A 132 20.45 6.14 14.26
C GLU A 132 19.75 6.38 12.91
N MET A 133 20.00 5.52 11.90
CA MET A 133 19.33 5.60 10.60
C MET A 133 17.81 5.41 10.64
N VAL A 134 17.28 4.77 11.68
CA VAL A 134 15.84 4.50 11.83
C VAL A 134 15.18 5.34 12.93
N LYS A 135 15.88 6.40 13.37
CA LYS A 135 15.32 7.33 14.33
C LYS A 135 14.03 7.96 13.79
N GLY A 136 12.95 7.87 14.56
CA GLY A 136 11.63 8.37 14.17
C GLY A 136 10.82 7.42 13.28
N ILE A 137 11.34 6.24 12.93
CA ILE A 137 10.57 5.21 12.26
C ILE A 137 9.66 4.51 13.27
N ILE A 138 8.42 4.25 12.85
CA ILE A 138 7.47 3.45 13.63
C ILE A 138 7.98 2.01 13.67
N ARG A 139 8.20 1.52 14.88
CA ARG A 139 8.90 0.25 15.15
C ARG A 139 8.08 -1.01 14.94
N THR A 140 6.77 -0.85 14.79
CA THR A 140 5.85 -1.95 14.85
C THR A 140 6.12 -2.99 13.76
N ALA A 141 6.11 -4.26 14.17
CA ALA A 141 6.34 -5.39 13.27
C ALA A 141 5.04 -5.92 12.66
N SER A 142 3.87 -5.51 13.16
CA SER A 142 2.55 -6.01 12.73
C SER A 142 2.46 -7.53 12.67
N ASN A 143 2.99 -8.20 13.70
CA ASN A 143 3.24 -9.65 13.68
C ASN A 143 2.34 -10.47 14.61
N THR A 144 1.37 -9.84 15.30
CA THR A 144 0.66 -10.47 16.42
C THR A 144 -0.72 -10.98 16.05
N ASN A 145 -1.56 -10.17 15.40
CA ASN A 145 -2.87 -10.62 14.93
C ASN A 145 -3.18 -10.04 13.54
N ILE A 146 -4.17 -10.62 12.87
CA ILE A 146 -4.69 -10.20 11.58
C ILE A 146 -6.23 -10.24 11.64
N VAL A 147 -6.87 -9.07 11.67
CA VAL A 147 -8.32 -8.93 11.84
C VAL A 147 -8.95 -8.27 10.62
N PHE A 148 -10.20 -8.58 10.30
CA PHE A 148 -10.91 -7.92 9.20
C PHE A 148 -11.67 -6.71 9.71
N TRP A 149 -11.47 -5.56 9.08
CA TRP A 149 -12.17 -4.34 9.43
C TRP A 149 -12.53 -3.55 8.18
N ARG A 150 -13.83 -3.28 8.03
CA ARG A 150 -14.37 -2.42 6.96
C ARG A 150 -13.83 -2.69 5.56
N GLY A 151 -13.59 -3.95 5.18
CA GLY A 151 -13.11 -4.30 3.83
C GLY A 151 -11.59 -4.39 3.65
N VAL A 152 -10.81 -4.22 4.72
CA VAL A 152 -9.36 -4.49 4.73
C VAL A 152 -9.01 -5.47 5.84
N LEU A 153 -7.83 -6.08 5.77
CA LEU A 153 -7.22 -6.74 6.91
C LEU A 153 -6.36 -5.74 7.67
N LEU A 154 -6.40 -5.76 9.00
CA LEU A 154 -5.52 -4.99 9.87
C LEU A 154 -4.52 -5.96 10.52
N ALA A 155 -3.25 -5.84 10.14
CA ALA A 155 -2.15 -6.51 10.79
C ALA A 155 -1.71 -5.71 12.02
N THR A 156 -1.90 -6.27 13.21
CA THR A 156 -1.81 -5.55 14.48
C THR A 156 -0.61 -6.01 15.31
N LYS A 157 -0.12 -5.08 16.13
CA LYS A 157 0.92 -5.30 17.15
C LYS A 157 0.78 -4.19 18.20
N GLU A 158 0.82 -4.60 19.46
CA GLU A 158 0.55 -3.75 20.64
C GLU A 158 1.40 -2.48 20.79
N ASP A 159 2.52 -2.36 20.08
CA ASP A 159 3.49 -1.27 20.20
C ASP A 159 3.38 -0.19 19.12
N GLY A 160 2.36 -0.27 18.27
CA GLY A 160 2.17 0.70 17.20
C GLY A 160 0.79 0.62 16.54
N PRO A 161 0.53 1.54 15.60
CA PRO A 161 -0.70 1.53 14.82
C PRO A 161 -0.76 0.31 13.88
N PRO A 162 -1.97 -0.18 13.54
CA PRO A 162 -2.12 -1.31 12.63
C PRO A 162 -1.75 -0.93 11.19
N PHE A 163 -1.41 -1.95 10.40
CA PHE A 163 -1.20 -1.81 8.96
C PHE A 163 -2.32 -2.50 8.21
N ALA A 164 -2.95 -1.77 7.29
CA ALA A 164 -3.97 -2.30 6.41
C ALA A 164 -3.36 -3.10 5.25
N MET A 165 -3.99 -4.21 4.94
CA MET A 165 -3.66 -5.08 3.81
C MET A 165 -4.92 -5.40 3.02
N ASP A 166 -4.77 -5.59 1.72
CA ASP A 166 -5.86 -6.09 0.89
C ASP A 166 -6.15 -7.56 1.23
N PRO A 167 -7.41 -7.96 1.49
CA PRO A 167 -7.75 -9.32 1.92
C PRO A 167 -7.50 -10.39 0.84
N THR A 168 -7.28 -10.00 -0.41
CA THR A 168 -7.19 -10.92 -1.54
C THR A 168 -5.75 -11.11 -1.99
N THR A 169 -5.05 -9.99 -2.20
CA THR A 169 -3.68 -9.97 -2.69
C THR A 169 -2.66 -10.06 -1.55
N LEU A 170 -3.09 -9.73 -0.33
CA LEU A 170 -2.22 -9.48 0.84
C LEU A 170 -1.20 -8.37 0.61
N GLU A 171 -1.41 -7.50 -0.37
CA GLU A 171 -0.59 -6.30 -0.53
C GLU A 171 -0.83 -5.35 0.65
N THR A 172 0.25 -4.82 1.21
CA THR A 172 0.17 -3.82 2.28
C THR A 172 -0.25 -2.48 1.68
N ILE A 173 -1.41 -2.00 2.08
CA ILE A 173 -1.96 -0.69 1.67
C ILE A 173 -1.21 0.43 2.40
N GLY A 174 -0.96 0.25 3.68
CA GLY A 174 -0.22 1.22 4.50
C GLY A 174 -0.68 1.20 5.96
N ARG A 175 -0.19 2.15 6.75
CA ARG A 175 -0.66 2.37 8.11
C ARG A 175 -2.16 2.73 8.09
N TYR A 176 -2.93 2.12 8.97
CA TYR A 176 -4.35 2.44 9.14
C TYR A 176 -4.52 3.39 10.33
N ASP A 177 -4.94 4.62 10.06
CA ASP A 177 -5.02 5.71 11.04
C ASP A 177 -6.46 6.09 11.42
N PHE A 178 -7.46 5.28 11.00
CA PHE A 178 -8.87 5.47 11.31
C PHE A 178 -9.36 6.88 10.92
N ASP A 179 -9.00 7.34 9.73
CA ASP A 179 -9.34 8.67 9.22
C ASP A 179 -8.82 9.80 10.14
N GLY A 180 -7.69 9.54 10.81
CA GLY A 180 -7.05 10.47 11.75
C GLY A 180 -7.70 10.54 13.13
N GLN A 181 -8.72 9.72 13.41
CA GLN A 181 -9.45 9.77 14.68
C GLN A 181 -8.68 9.16 15.84
N VAL A 182 -7.78 8.20 15.59
CA VAL A 182 -7.00 7.53 16.64
C VAL A 182 -5.63 8.21 16.76
N LEU A 183 -5.43 8.89 17.89
CA LEU A 183 -4.20 9.65 18.18
C LEU A 183 -3.20 8.88 19.04
N SER A 184 -3.64 7.77 19.65
CA SER A 184 -2.77 6.89 20.44
C SER A 184 -1.61 6.37 19.57
N PRO A 185 -0.36 6.39 20.08
CA PRO A 185 0.76 5.79 19.36
C PRO A 185 0.69 4.26 19.36
N THR A 186 -0.06 3.65 20.29
CA THR A 186 -0.23 2.20 20.42
C THR A 186 -1.66 1.75 20.10
N PHE A 187 -1.78 0.52 19.59
CA PHE A 187 -3.05 -0.12 19.24
C PHE A 187 -3.00 -1.60 19.67
N THR A 188 -4.03 -2.10 20.34
CA THR A 188 -4.10 -3.49 20.80
C THR A 188 -3.96 -4.50 19.66
N ALA A 189 -3.30 -5.63 19.92
CA ALA A 189 -3.34 -6.76 18.99
C ALA A 189 -4.64 -7.58 19.09
N HIS A 190 -5.46 -7.32 20.10
CA HIS A 190 -6.70 -8.03 20.41
C HIS A 190 -7.90 -7.09 20.46
N PRO A 191 -8.21 -6.35 19.37
CA PRO A 191 -9.48 -5.65 19.30
C PRO A 191 -10.63 -6.65 19.37
N LYS A 192 -11.73 -6.28 20.01
CA LYS A 192 -12.92 -7.13 20.14
C LYS A 192 -14.05 -6.56 19.28
N PHE A 193 -14.77 -7.43 18.59
CA PHE A 193 -15.88 -7.06 17.72
C PHE A 193 -17.18 -7.47 18.38
N ASP A 194 -18.03 -6.51 18.73
CA ASP A 194 -19.32 -6.82 19.32
C ASP A 194 -20.25 -7.39 18.23
N PRO A 195 -20.71 -8.65 18.37
CA PRO A 195 -21.53 -9.30 17.34
C PRO A 195 -22.95 -8.72 17.22
N ASP A 196 -23.44 -7.98 18.22
CA ASP A 196 -24.76 -7.36 18.21
C ASP A 196 -24.74 -5.95 17.59
N THR A 197 -23.67 -5.18 17.81
CA THR A 197 -23.56 -3.79 17.31
C THR A 197 -22.68 -3.65 16.08
N GLY A 198 -21.78 -4.60 15.82
CA GLY A 198 -20.74 -4.52 14.80
C GLY A 198 -19.61 -3.54 15.12
N GLU A 199 -19.58 -2.98 16.34
CA GLU A 199 -18.53 -2.08 16.78
C GLU A 199 -17.22 -2.83 17.01
N MET A 200 -16.12 -2.14 16.73
CA MET A 200 -14.78 -2.57 17.15
C MET A 200 -14.39 -1.81 18.41
N VAL A 201 -14.14 -2.55 19.49
CA VAL A 201 -13.69 -2.00 20.76
C VAL A 201 -12.20 -2.24 20.90
N CYS A 202 -11.47 -1.16 21.14
CA CYS A 202 -10.02 -1.13 21.14
C CYS A 202 -9.47 -0.54 22.44
N PHE A 203 -8.20 -0.84 22.68
CA PHE A 203 -7.42 -0.16 23.71
C PHE A 203 -5.98 0.02 23.26
N GLY A 204 -5.25 0.89 23.94
CA GLY A 204 -3.80 1.01 23.87
C GLY A 204 -3.25 1.15 25.28
N TYR A 205 -2.17 0.43 25.59
CA TYR A 205 -1.42 0.62 26.83
C TYR A 205 -0.05 1.23 26.51
N GLU A 206 0.58 1.84 27.52
CA GLU A 206 1.74 2.71 27.28
C GLU A 206 1.39 3.76 26.22
N ALA A 207 0.16 4.28 26.27
CA ALA A 207 -0.42 5.13 25.24
C ALA A 207 0.01 6.60 25.39
N GLY A 208 0.98 6.88 26.27
CA GLY A 208 1.57 8.20 26.50
C GLY A 208 2.29 8.73 25.26
N ASP A 209 3.16 9.71 25.43
CA ASP A 209 3.71 10.57 24.36
C ASP A 209 4.08 9.85 23.06
N ASN A 210 4.83 8.73 23.14
CA ASN A 210 5.44 8.09 21.97
C ASN A 210 5.32 6.56 21.93
N GLY A 211 4.62 5.92 22.88
CA GLY A 211 4.43 4.47 22.89
C GLY A 211 5.60 3.62 23.43
N TYR A 212 6.65 4.27 23.94
CA TYR A 212 7.84 3.60 24.51
C TYR A 212 8.45 4.35 25.71
N ASP A 213 7.72 5.31 26.27
CA ASP A 213 8.10 6.20 27.36
C ASP A 213 7.95 5.59 28.77
N ALA A 214 7.64 4.29 28.85
CA ALA A 214 7.28 3.62 30.10
C ALA A 214 6.09 4.28 30.82
N SER A 215 5.17 4.92 30.07
CA SER A 215 3.97 5.52 30.63
C SER A 215 2.98 4.47 31.16
N CYS A 216 2.28 4.83 32.23
CA CYS A 216 1.11 4.10 32.74
C CYS A 216 -0.20 4.52 32.03
N ASP A 217 -0.16 5.36 31.00
CA ASP A 217 -1.36 5.75 30.24
C ASP A 217 -1.97 4.57 29.50
N ILE A 218 -3.28 4.46 29.63
CA ILE A 218 -4.13 3.55 28.87
C ILE A 218 -5.17 4.41 28.17
N VAL A 219 -5.53 4.06 26.95
CA VAL A 219 -6.70 4.61 26.27
C VAL A 219 -7.62 3.46 25.85
N VAL A 220 -8.92 3.62 26.04
CA VAL A 220 -9.96 2.71 25.55
C VAL A 220 -10.87 3.51 24.65
N TYR A 221 -11.23 2.96 23.49
CA TYR A 221 -12.11 3.63 22.54
C TYR A 221 -12.92 2.62 21.73
N THR A 222 -14.07 3.07 21.24
CA THR A 222 -14.99 2.28 20.41
C THR A 222 -15.14 2.95 19.06
N ILE A 223 -15.09 2.15 18.00
CA ILE A 223 -15.34 2.60 16.63
C ILE A 223 -16.57 1.86 16.10
N ASP A 224 -17.54 2.61 15.59
CA ASP A 224 -18.77 2.06 15.05
C ASP A 224 -18.56 1.35 13.69
N PRO A 225 -19.56 0.59 13.20
CA PRO A 225 -19.46 -0.08 11.90
C PRO A 225 -19.23 0.87 10.71
N ASN A 226 -19.57 2.15 10.86
CA ASN A 226 -19.35 3.16 9.83
C ASN A 226 -17.92 3.72 9.86
N GLY A 227 -17.16 3.45 10.91
CA GLY A 227 -15.80 3.93 11.12
C GLY A 227 -15.67 5.15 12.00
N GLU A 228 -16.73 5.60 12.63
CA GLU A 228 -16.73 6.77 13.51
C GLU A 228 -16.34 6.36 14.94
N LYS A 229 -15.41 7.08 15.55
CA LYS A 229 -15.03 6.87 16.95
C LYS A 229 -16.11 7.46 17.86
N THR A 230 -16.87 6.60 18.52
CA THR A 230 -18.03 6.99 19.34
C THR A 230 -17.69 7.16 20.81
N GLU A 231 -16.66 6.48 21.30
CA GLU A 231 -16.22 6.52 22.69
C GLU A 231 -14.70 6.67 22.73
N GLU A 232 -14.19 7.45 23.69
CA GLU A 232 -12.77 7.45 24.05
C GLU A 232 -12.62 7.88 25.51
N CYS A 233 -11.85 7.12 26.28
CA CYS A 233 -11.44 7.53 27.62
C CYS A 233 -10.01 7.10 27.94
N TRP A 234 -9.30 7.97 28.65
CA TRP A 234 -7.93 7.79 29.07
C TRP A 234 -7.88 7.46 30.57
N TYR A 235 -7.11 6.42 30.90
CA TYR A 235 -6.96 5.88 32.25
C TYR A 235 -5.48 5.78 32.63
N LYS A 236 -5.22 5.54 33.92
CA LYS A 236 -3.88 5.24 34.44
C LYS A 236 -3.84 3.84 35.03
N ALA A 237 -2.84 3.07 34.60
CA ALA A 237 -2.49 1.77 35.16
C ALA A 237 -1.79 1.91 36.53
N PRO A 238 -1.90 0.91 37.42
CA PRO A 238 -1.11 0.83 38.67
C PRO A 238 0.41 0.89 38.44
N PHE A 239 0.88 0.33 37.31
CA PHE A 239 2.26 0.41 36.84
C PHE A 239 2.32 0.27 35.32
N CYS A 240 3.43 0.66 34.70
CA CYS A 240 3.66 0.40 33.28
C CYS A 240 4.07 -1.07 33.11
N GLY A 241 3.19 -1.85 32.49
CA GLY A 241 3.37 -3.26 32.24
C GLY A 241 2.53 -3.73 31.07
N MET A 242 2.57 -5.03 30.80
CA MET A 242 1.86 -5.60 29.67
C MET A 242 0.36 -5.76 29.96
N ILE A 243 -0.47 -5.15 29.13
CA ILE A 243 -1.90 -5.45 28.96
C ILE A 243 -2.05 -5.97 27.53
N HIS A 244 -1.93 -7.29 27.34
CA HIS A 244 -1.84 -7.87 26.00
C HIS A 244 -3.22 -8.05 25.34
N ASP A 245 -4.17 -8.56 26.12
CA ASP A 245 -5.52 -8.91 25.69
C ASP A 245 -6.56 -8.19 26.56
N CYS A 246 -7.82 -8.22 26.17
CA CYS A 246 -8.93 -7.74 26.99
C CYS A 246 -10.13 -8.68 26.92
N ALA A 247 -11.00 -8.60 27.91
CA ALA A 247 -12.33 -9.20 27.84
C ALA A 247 -13.36 -8.11 27.51
N LEU A 248 -14.37 -8.46 26.71
CA LEU A 248 -15.47 -7.57 26.35
C LEU A 248 -16.80 -8.18 26.82
N THR A 249 -17.57 -7.40 27.57
CA THR A 249 -18.98 -7.68 27.85
C THR A 249 -19.85 -6.61 27.20
N LYS A 250 -21.17 -6.72 27.40
CA LYS A 250 -22.11 -5.74 26.87
C LYS A 250 -21.77 -4.31 27.31
N ASN A 251 -21.43 -4.12 28.58
CA ASN A 251 -21.25 -2.82 29.21
C ASN A 251 -19.82 -2.55 29.72
N TYR A 252 -18.93 -3.54 29.74
CA TYR A 252 -17.60 -3.40 30.34
C TYR A 252 -16.48 -3.99 29.49
N LEU A 253 -15.27 -3.47 29.70
CA LEU A 253 -14.01 -4.09 29.35
C LEU A 253 -13.27 -4.52 30.61
N ILE A 254 -12.50 -5.60 30.48
CA ILE A 254 -11.59 -6.08 31.52
C ILE A 254 -10.19 -6.09 30.93
N LEU A 255 -9.26 -5.39 31.59
CA LEU A 255 -7.87 -5.23 31.20
C LEU A 255 -6.96 -5.97 32.20
N PRO A 256 -6.54 -7.21 31.90
CA PRO A 256 -5.58 -7.93 32.73
C PRO A 256 -4.18 -7.30 32.59
N LEU A 257 -3.68 -6.71 33.66
CA LEU A 257 -2.33 -6.15 33.75
C LEU A 257 -1.42 -7.18 34.43
N THR A 258 -0.56 -7.79 33.64
CA THR A 258 0.37 -8.84 34.05
C THR A 258 1.55 -8.24 34.83
N PRO A 259 2.06 -8.88 35.90
CA PRO A 259 3.19 -8.40 36.71
C PRO A 259 4.55 -8.53 36.00
N ILE A 260 4.62 -7.96 34.79
CA ILE A 260 5.81 -7.86 33.95
C ILE A 260 6.03 -6.38 33.61
N LYS A 261 6.96 -5.75 34.32
CA LYS A 261 7.06 -4.29 34.44
C LYS A 261 8.07 -3.69 33.46
N VAL A 262 7.80 -2.45 33.06
CA VAL A 262 8.73 -1.62 32.31
C VAL A 262 9.55 -0.76 33.27
N ASN A 263 10.85 -0.65 33.01
CA ASN A 263 11.75 0.25 33.72
C ASN A 263 12.53 1.09 32.69
N GLU A 264 12.39 2.41 32.74
CA GLU A 264 12.98 3.31 31.75
C GLU A 264 14.53 3.32 31.81
N ASP A 265 15.12 3.25 33.01
CA ASP A 265 16.57 3.21 33.18
C ASP A 265 17.18 1.93 32.60
N ARG A 266 16.49 0.79 32.73
CA ARG A 266 16.88 -0.48 32.10
C ARG A 266 16.86 -0.36 30.58
N LEU A 267 15.82 0.25 30.02
CA LEU A 267 15.70 0.50 28.58
C LEU A 267 16.86 1.37 28.08
N LYS A 268 17.12 2.51 28.74
CA LYS A 268 18.22 3.44 28.41
C LYS A 268 19.60 2.78 28.46
N LYS A 269 19.78 1.75 29.29
CA LYS A 269 21.02 0.94 29.37
C LYS A 269 21.09 -0.20 28.34
N GLY A 270 20.13 -0.30 27.43
CA GLY A 270 20.07 -1.36 26.41
C GLY A 270 19.53 -2.71 26.92
N GLY A 271 18.85 -2.71 28.06
CA GLY A 271 18.21 -3.90 28.64
C GLY A 271 16.87 -4.27 27.98
N ASN A 272 16.21 -5.30 28.52
CA ASN A 272 14.92 -5.77 28.03
C ASN A 272 13.80 -4.76 28.29
N LYS A 273 12.76 -4.76 27.44
CA LYS A 273 11.56 -3.94 27.68
C LYS A 273 10.89 -4.29 28.99
N PHE A 274 10.66 -5.57 29.20
CA PHE A 274 9.94 -6.10 30.33
C PHE A 274 10.88 -6.85 31.27
N ALA A 275 10.52 -6.85 32.55
CA ALA A 275 11.08 -7.74 33.57
C ALA A 275 9.95 -8.24 34.46
N TRP A 276 9.91 -9.55 34.71
CA TRP A 276 8.97 -10.14 35.64
C TRP A 276 9.17 -9.63 37.07
N ASP A 277 8.08 -9.32 37.76
CA ASP A 277 8.10 -8.99 39.19
C ASP A 277 7.38 -10.09 39.98
N PRO A 278 8.11 -10.99 40.65
CA PRO A 278 7.51 -12.10 41.40
C PRO A 278 6.77 -11.64 42.67
N ASN A 279 6.89 -10.38 43.07
CA ASN A 279 6.25 -9.84 44.27
C ASN A 279 5.05 -8.93 43.94
N GLU A 280 4.76 -8.70 42.66
CA GLU A 280 3.61 -7.90 42.23
C GLU A 280 2.38 -8.79 42.03
N ASP A 281 1.21 -8.29 42.38
CA ASP A 281 -0.05 -9.00 42.15
C ASP A 281 -0.45 -8.97 40.67
N GLN A 282 -1.36 -9.87 40.28
CA GLN A 282 -2.14 -9.68 39.07
C GLN A 282 -3.15 -8.54 39.29
N TRP A 283 -3.38 -7.71 38.27
CA TRP A 283 -4.37 -6.64 38.32
C TRP A 283 -5.41 -6.80 37.21
N TYR A 284 -6.69 -6.60 37.55
CA TYR A 284 -7.81 -6.57 36.60
C TYR A 284 -8.44 -5.18 36.61
N GLY A 285 -8.30 -4.44 35.51
CA GLY A 285 -8.94 -3.14 35.32
C GLY A 285 -10.33 -3.31 34.71
N ILE A 286 -11.38 -3.01 35.46
CA ILE A 286 -12.77 -3.04 35.01
C ILE A 286 -13.14 -1.64 34.52
N VAL A 287 -13.44 -1.53 33.22
CA VAL A 287 -13.64 -0.27 32.52
C VAL A 287 -15.06 -0.21 31.96
N PRO A 288 -15.85 0.84 32.24
CA PRO A 288 -17.12 1.05 31.55
C PRO A 288 -16.90 1.25 30.06
N ARG A 289 -17.68 0.56 29.23
CA ARG A 289 -17.60 0.68 27.77
C ARG A 289 -18.17 1.99 27.24
N ARG A 290 -19.13 2.59 27.95
CA ARG A 290 -19.87 3.79 27.55
C ARG A 290 -19.71 4.89 28.56
N ASP A 291 -19.58 6.12 28.07
CA ASP A 291 -19.52 7.34 28.90
C ASP A 291 -18.47 7.29 30.02
N GLY A 292 -17.40 6.52 29.81
CA GLY A 292 -16.39 6.26 30.82
C GLY A 292 -15.59 7.51 31.17
N LYS A 293 -15.27 7.69 32.46
CA LYS A 293 -14.39 8.74 32.96
C LYS A 293 -13.14 8.14 33.61
N PRO A 294 -12.02 8.89 33.69
CA PRO A 294 -10.77 8.36 34.24
C PRO A 294 -10.91 7.75 35.63
N GLU A 295 -11.79 8.28 36.47
CA GLU A 295 -12.08 7.80 37.83
C GLU A 295 -12.98 6.55 37.91
N ASP A 296 -13.62 6.14 36.81
CA ASP A 296 -14.58 5.03 36.81
C ASP A 296 -13.91 3.65 36.69
N ILE A 297 -12.62 3.59 36.36
CA ILE A 297 -11.89 2.33 36.31
C ILE A 297 -11.73 1.72 37.71
N VAL A 298 -12.15 0.47 37.86
CA VAL A 298 -11.96 -0.31 39.09
C VAL A 298 -10.79 -1.25 38.92
N TRP A 299 -9.78 -1.13 39.78
CA TRP A 299 -8.62 -2.02 39.76
C TRP A 299 -8.72 -3.08 40.86
N LEU A 300 -8.88 -4.34 40.47
CA LEU A 300 -8.95 -5.49 41.38
C LEU A 300 -7.61 -6.25 41.38
N ARG A 301 -7.29 -6.91 42.50
CA ARG A 301 -6.01 -7.62 42.68
C ARG A 301 -6.22 -9.12 42.81
N ALA A 302 -5.34 -9.93 42.24
CA ALA A 302 -5.27 -11.37 42.51
C ALA A 302 -3.82 -11.78 42.78
N ASP A 303 -3.63 -12.97 43.35
CA ASP A 303 -2.31 -13.55 43.59
C ASP A 303 -1.43 -13.49 42.34
N ASN A 304 -0.11 -13.38 42.51
CA ASN A 304 0.82 -13.36 41.38
C ASN A 304 0.59 -14.53 40.41
N GLY A 305 0.69 -14.24 39.12
CA GLY A 305 0.43 -15.17 38.04
C GLY A 305 0.57 -14.45 36.70
N PHE A 306 0.69 -15.22 35.63
CA PHE A 306 0.87 -14.68 34.29
C PHE A 306 -0.43 -14.88 33.50
N HIS A 307 -1.16 -13.80 33.23
CA HIS A 307 -2.36 -13.86 32.39
C HIS A 307 -2.02 -14.37 31.00
N GLY A 308 -2.73 -15.38 30.53
CA GLY A 308 -2.83 -15.72 29.12
C GLY A 308 -4.02 -15.02 28.48
N HIS A 309 -4.48 -15.57 27.36
CA HIS A 309 -5.55 -15.02 26.54
C HIS A 309 -6.93 -15.27 27.14
N VAL A 310 -7.84 -14.35 26.83
CA VAL A 310 -9.25 -14.42 27.21
C VAL A 310 -9.96 -15.40 26.28
N ALA A 311 -10.63 -16.39 26.86
CA ALA A 311 -11.49 -17.32 26.13
C ALA A 311 -12.81 -16.63 25.76
N GLY A 312 -13.49 -16.02 26.73
CA GLY A 312 -14.78 -15.38 26.52
C GLY A 312 -15.28 -14.67 27.77
N SER A 313 -16.26 -13.77 27.59
CA SER A 313 -16.81 -12.97 28.67
C SER A 313 -18.23 -12.50 28.40
N TYR A 314 -19.01 -12.33 29.47
CA TYR A 314 -20.39 -11.84 29.44
C TYR A 314 -20.82 -11.28 30.80
N GLU A 315 -22.00 -10.66 30.86
CA GLU A 315 -22.62 -10.25 32.13
C GLU A 315 -23.74 -11.21 32.51
N ASP A 316 -23.75 -11.67 33.77
CA ASP A 316 -24.82 -12.53 34.29
C ASP A 316 -26.09 -11.73 34.63
N SER A 317 -27.14 -12.42 35.08
CA SER A 317 -28.43 -11.79 35.41
C SER A 317 -28.37 -10.82 36.59
N ASP A 318 -27.35 -10.92 37.43
CA ASP A 318 -27.14 -10.06 38.59
C ASP A 318 -26.27 -8.84 38.24
N GLY A 319 -25.79 -8.76 37.00
CA GLY A 319 -24.92 -7.70 36.50
C GLY A 319 -23.44 -7.89 36.86
N ASN A 320 -23.04 -9.09 37.30
CA ASN A 320 -21.63 -9.42 37.47
C ASN A 320 -21.01 -9.78 36.12
N ILE A 321 -19.74 -9.46 35.98
CA ILE A 321 -18.94 -9.77 34.81
C ILE A 321 -18.35 -11.17 34.98
N VAL A 322 -18.68 -12.08 34.08
CA VAL A 322 -18.02 -13.38 33.94
C VAL A 322 -16.90 -13.25 32.90
N CYS A 323 -15.68 -13.58 33.28
CA CYS A 323 -14.50 -13.51 32.42
C CYS A 323 -13.70 -14.80 32.54
N ASP A 324 -13.51 -15.48 31.41
CA ASP A 324 -12.76 -16.73 31.35
C ASP A 324 -11.42 -16.48 30.66
N LEU A 325 -10.31 -16.78 31.32
CA LEU A 325 -8.96 -16.66 30.76
C LEU A 325 -8.03 -17.70 31.37
N THR A 326 -6.92 -17.96 30.67
CA THR A 326 -5.84 -18.79 31.24
C THR A 326 -4.96 -17.95 32.15
N VAL A 327 -4.44 -18.56 33.23
CA VAL A 327 -3.44 -17.95 34.10
C VAL A 327 -2.37 -18.98 34.41
N ALA A 328 -1.14 -18.66 34.04
CA ALA A 328 0.01 -19.49 34.36
C ALA A 328 0.57 -19.18 35.75
N SER A 329 1.07 -20.22 36.41
CA SER A 329 1.53 -20.18 37.80
C SER A 329 2.77 -19.32 38.06
N ASP A 330 3.50 -18.89 37.03
CA ASP A 330 4.73 -18.07 37.11
C ASP A 330 5.06 -17.48 35.71
N ASN A 331 6.21 -16.85 35.57
CA ASN A 331 6.69 -16.23 34.32
C ASN A 331 6.80 -17.21 33.14
N VAL A 332 5.86 -17.10 32.19
CA VAL A 332 5.89 -17.85 30.92
C VAL A 332 6.94 -17.28 29.97
N PHE A 333 7.22 -15.97 30.03
CA PHE A 333 8.21 -15.30 29.20
C PHE A 333 9.56 -15.25 29.92
N PHE A 334 10.17 -16.42 30.10
CA PHE A 334 11.48 -16.61 30.77
C PHE A 334 12.62 -15.75 30.17
N PHE A 335 12.48 -15.29 28.92
CA PHE A 335 13.39 -14.37 28.24
C PHE A 335 13.26 -12.91 28.71
N PHE A 336 12.26 -12.60 29.55
CA PHE A 336 12.13 -11.37 30.33
C PHE A 336 12.26 -11.69 31.83
N PRO A 337 13.47 -12.03 32.29
CA PRO A 337 13.69 -12.37 33.69
C PRO A 337 13.52 -11.12 34.58
N PRO A 338 13.37 -11.31 35.90
CA PRO A 338 13.37 -10.22 36.88
C PRO A 338 14.68 -9.43 36.88
N ASP A 339 14.60 -8.15 37.26
CA ASP A 339 15.78 -7.27 37.38
C ASP A 339 16.75 -7.74 38.46
N THR A 340 16.22 -8.39 39.50
CA THR A 340 17.01 -9.01 40.58
C THR A 340 16.88 -10.53 40.49
N PRO A 341 17.98 -11.30 40.64
CA PRO A 341 17.90 -12.75 40.58
C PRO A 341 16.92 -13.33 41.62
N THR A 342 15.90 -14.04 41.16
CA THR A 342 14.89 -14.71 41.99
C THR A 342 14.59 -16.12 41.47
N PRO A 343 13.95 -17.00 42.27
CA PRO A 343 13.60 -18.36 41.88
C PRO A 343 12.39 -18.41 40.91
N THR A 344 12.49 -17.77 39.74
CA THR A 344 11.49 -17.83 38.65
C THR A 344 12.08 -18.62 37.46
N PRO A 345 11.26 -19.10 36.50
CA PRO A 345 11.78 -19.73 35.29
C PRO A 345 12.71 -18.80 34.49
N THR A 346 13.93 -19.27 34.22
CA THR A 346 14.94 -18.58 33.40
C THR A 346 15.32 -19.39 32.15
N THR A 347 14.73 -20.56 31.98
CA THR A 347 14.98 -21.47 30.85
C THR A 347 13.68 -22.04 30.29
N LEU A 348 13.70 -22.42 29.02
CA LEU A 348 12.57 -23.10 28.37
C LEU A 348 12.12 -24.37 29.11
N LEU A 349 13.08 -25.14 29.67
CA LEU A 349 12.78 -26.36 30.42
C LEU A 349 12.04 -26.08 31.74
N GLN A 350 12.36 -24.98 32.43
CA GLN A 350 11.62 -24.57 33.63
C GLN A 350 10.23 -24.03 33.25
N ARG A 351 10.14 -23.22 32.19
CA ARG A 351 8.86 -22.73 31.66
C ARG A 351 7.89 -23.88 31.34
N ASN A 352 8.39 -24.99 30.77
CA ASN A 352 7.56 -26.14 30.43
C ASN A 352 7.04 -26.93 31.64
N LYS A 353 7.46 -26.60 32.87
CA LYS A 353 6.91 -27.17 34.11
C LYS A 353 5.76 -26.34 34.69
N LEU A 354 5.49 -25.15 34.14
CA LEU A 354 4.40 -24.30 34.58
C LEU A 354 3.05 -24.93 34.23
N VAL A 355 2.07 -24.63 35.07
CA VAL A 355 0.66 -24.94 34.80
C VAL A 355 -0.04 -23.65 34.43
N SER A 356 -0.72 -23.66 33.28
CA SER A 356 -1.56 -22.59 32.76
C SER A 356 -2.99 -23.07 32.75
N ASP A 357 -3.65 -22.94 33.90
CA ASP A 357 -5.04 -23.39 34.07
C ASP A 357 -6.01 -22.38 33.45
N THR A 358 -7.14 -22.87 32.94
CA THR A 358 -8.27 -22.03 32.52
C THR A 358 -9.16 -21.72 33.72
N TYR A 359 -9.34 -20.43 34.02
CA TYR A 359 -10.10 -19.94 35.16
C TYR A 359 -11.34 -19.17 34.71
N ARG A 360 -12.42 -19.29 35.49
CA ARG A 360 -13.57 -18.40 35.43
C ARG A 360 -13.50 -17.42 36.59
N TRP A 361 -13.46 -16.14 36.26
CA TRP A 361 -13.54 -15.04 37.18
C TRP A 361 -14.94 -14.44 37.16
N ILE A 362 -15.41 -13.99 38.33
CA ILE A 362 -16.66 -13.25 38.46
C ILE A 362 -16.34 -11.95 39.18
N PHE A 363 -16.56 -10.83 38.52
CA PHE A 363 -16.30 -9.50 39.04
C PHE A 363 -17.61 -8.73 39.22
N ASP A 364 -17.85 -8.19 40.41
CA ASP A 364 -18.86 -7.15 40.60
C ASP A 364 -18.21 -5.80 40.22
N PRO A 365 -18.68 -5.10 39.17
CA PRO A 365 -18.10 -3.82 38.74
C PRO A 365 -18.20 -2.71 39.79
N LYS A 366 -18.98 -2.89 40.86
CA LYS A 366 -19.08 -1.94 41.99
C LYS A 366 -18.09 -2.24 43.12
N THR A 367 -17.29 -3.30 42.97
CA THR A 367 -16.27 -3.67 43.96
C THR A 367 -15.28 -2.51 44.13
N PRO A 368 -14.89 -2.13 45.36
CA PRO A 368 -13.91 -1.08 45.55
C PRO A 368 -12.54 -1.44 44.94
N THR A 369 -11.87 -0.45 44.33
CA THR A 369 -10.49 -0.57 43.88
C THR A 369 -9.56 -1.06 45.01
N ASN A 370 -8.56 -1.86 44.65
CA ASN A 370 -7.63 -2.60 45.52
C ASN A 370 -8.22 -3.80 46.25
N THR A 371 -9.48 -4.18 45.99
CA THR A 371 -10.04 -5.41 46.56
C THR A 371 -9.35 -6.63 45.96
N ARG A 372 -9.02 -7.61 46.82
CA ARG A 372 -8.43 -8.88 46.40
C ARG A 372 -9.53 -9.86 45.99
N VAL A 373 -9.40 -10.44 44.80
CA VAL A 373 -10.33 -11.38 44.19
C VAL A 373 -9.66 -12.72 43.94
N GLN A 374 -10.47 -13.75 43.75
CA GLN A 374 -10.06 -15.13 43.48
C GLN A 374 -10.92 -15.67 42.33
N PRO A 375 -10.42 -16.63 41.54
CA PRO A 375 -11.23 -17.25 40.50
C PRO A 375 -12.43 -17.96 41.13
N ALA A 376 -13.61 -17.80 40.54
CA ALA A 376 -14.83 -18.44 40.98
C ALA A 376 -14.83 -19.95 40.64
N ARG A 377 -14.16 -20.34 39.55
CA ARG A 377 -14.02 -21.74 39.14
C ARG A 377 -12.71 -21.97 38.40
N VAL A 378 -12.16 -23.17 38.55
CA VAL A 378 -11.02 -23.68 37.77
C VAL A 378 -11.53 -24.81 36.88
N PHE A 379 -11.17 -24.80 35.59
CA PHE A 379 -11.57 -25.87 34.68
C PHE A 379 -10.69 -27.13 34.81
N GLY A 380 -9.41 -26.96 35.21
CA GLY A 380 -8.46 -28.04 35.44
C GLY A 380 -7.91 -28.61 34.13
N ILE A 381 -7.39 -27.75 33.26
CA ILE A 381 -6.71 -28.09 32.01
C ILE A 381 -5.51 -27.18 31.84
N ASN A 382 -4.38 -27.71 31.39
CA ASN A 382 -3.19 -26.91 31.10
C ASN A 382 -3.17 -26.53 29.62
N GLY A 383 -3.14 -25.24 29.30
CA GLY A 383 -3.12 -24.78 27.93
C GLY A 383 -3.19 -23.27 27.73
N GLU A 384 -3.43 -22.88 26.49
CA GLU A 384 -3.43 -21.49 26.01
C GLU A 384 -4.17 -21.41 24.65
N PHE A 385 -4.26 -20.22 24.05
CA PHE A 385 -4.89 -19.95 22.76
C PHE A 385 -6.36 -20.41 22.76
N SER A 386 -7.08 -20.00 23.80
CA SER A 386 -8.50 -20.29 23.96
C SER A 386 -9.32 -19.50 22.95
N ARG A 387 -10.32 -20.16 22.35
CA ARG A 387 -11.27 -19.56 21.39
C ARG A 387 -12.68 -19.99 21.71
N ILE A 388 -13.63 -19.13 21.39
CA ILE A 388 -15.07 -19.42 21.45
C ILE A 388 -15.67 -19.27 20.05
N ASP A 389 -16.97 -19.49 19.97
CA ASP A 389 -17.76 -19.03 18.83
C ASP A 389 -17.93 -17.51 18.94
N ASP A 390 -17.23 -16.74 18.11
CA ASP A 390 -17.18 -15.27 18.23
C ASP A 390 -18.57 -14.61 18.11
N ARG A 391 -19.59 -15.31 17.56
CA ARG A 391 -20.98 -14.83 17.48
C ARG A 391 -21.67 -14.70 18.84
N VAL A 392 -21.16 -15.39 19.85
CA VAL A 392 -21.66 -15.33 21.24
C VAL A 392 -20.77 -14.49 22.16
N LEU A 393 -19.78 -13.78 21.64
CA LEU A 393 -19.04 -12.81 22.43
C LEU A 393 -20.02 -11.80 23.07
N THR A 394 -19.74 -11.42 24.33
CA THR A 394 -20.61 -10.62 25.22
C THR A 394 -21.86 -11.32 25.76
N LYS A 395 -22.15 -12.55 25.34
CA LYS A 395 -23.31 -13.35 25.73
C LYS A 395 -22.89 -14.57 26.53
N LYS A 396 -23.81 -15.14 27.32
CA LYS A 396 -23.57 -16.43 27.97
C LYS A 396 -23.21 -17.45 26.89
N TYR A 397 -22.06 -18.08 27.04
CA TYR A 397 -21.55 -19.13 26.17
C TYR A 397 -21.22 -20.37 27.00
N ASN A 398 -21.12 -21.52 26.34
CA ASN A 398 -20.80 -22.80 26.96
C ASN A 398 -19.54 -23.44 26.36
N HIS A 399 -19.34 -23.31 25.05
CA HIS A 399 -18.28 -24.02 24.32
C HIS A 399 -17.01 -23.17 24.18
N PHE A 400 -15.85 -23.79 24.40
CA PHE A 400 -14.56 -23.21 24.05
C PHE A 400 -13.58 -24.28 23.55
N TRP A 401 -12.61 -23.84 22.76
CA TRP A 401 -11.53 -24.66 22.21
C TRP A 401 -10.18 -24.11 22.63
N GLN A 402 -9.19 -24.99 22.80
CA GLN A 402 -7.91 -24.57 23.36
C GLN A 402 -6.76 -25.48 22.89
N CYS A 403 -5.57 -24.90 22.75
CA CYS A 403 -4.33 -25.65 22.66
C CYS A 403 -3.93 -26.15 24.05
N ASN A 404 -3.67 -27.43 24.20
CA ASN A 404 -3.41 -28.06 25.49
C ASN A 404 -2.02 -28.68 25.57
N ILE A 405 -1.46 -28.60 26.78
CA ILE A 405 -0.24 -29.29 27.16
C ILE A 405 -0.63 -30.51 27.99
N ASP A 406 -0.54 -31.69 27.39
CA ASP A 406 -0.68 -32.96 28.10
C ASP A 406 0.71 -33.61 28.28
N PRO A 407 1.36 -33.44 29.45
CA PRO A 407 2.69 -33.97 29.68
C PRO A 407 2.71 -35.50 29.83
N THR A 408 1.55 -36.16 29.89
CA THR A 408 1.46 -37.62 29.96
C THR A 408 1.60 -38.29 28.59
N ARG A 409 1.46 -37.51 27.50
CA ARG A 409 1.67 -38.00 26.14
C ARG A 409 3.16 -38.02 25.80
N PRO A 410 3.63 -39.07 25.09
CA PRO A 410 5.03 -39.14 24.69
C PRO A 410 5.36 -38.04 23.69
N TYR A 411 6.59 -37.55 23.74
CA TYR A 411 7.16 -36.60 22.79
C TYR A 411 8.56 -37.06 22.39
N ASP A 412 8.84 -37.15 21.09
CA ASP A 412 10.12 -37.62 20.56
C ASP A 412 11.14 -36.48 20.49
N PHE A 413 11.79 -36.21 21.62
CA PHE A 413 12.83 -35.17 21.72
C PHE A 413 14.02 -35.42 20.78
N GLN A 414 14.32 -36.67 20.44
CA GLN A 414 15.47 -36.99 19.59
C GLN A 414 15.21 -36.56 18.15
N LYS A 415 13.99 -36.78 17.64
CA LYS A 415 13.61 -36.36 16.28
C LYS A 415 13.26 -34.89 16.19
N CYS A 416 12.53 -34.36 17.18
CA CYS A 416 11.90 -33.05 17.08
C CYS A 416 12.71 -31.92 17.74
N GLY A 417 13.66 -32.25 18.60
CA GLY A 417 14.30 -31.27 19.48
C GLY A 417 13.29 -30.67 20.49
N PRO A 418 13.59 -29.50 21.10
CA PRO A 418 12.67 -28.82 22.00
C PRO A 418 11.35 -28.48 21.30
N PRO A 419 10.19 -28.68 21.96
CA PRO A 419 8.90 -28.42 21.35
C PRO A 419 8.72 -26.93 21.05
N ALA A 420 8.48 -26.61 19.79
CA ALA A 420 8.17 -25.28 19.34
C ALA A 420 6.82 -24.83 19.94
N GLY A 421 6.77 -23.63 20.54
CA GLY A 421 5.55 -23.05 21.08
C GLY A 421 5.12 -23.54 22.46
N GLY A 422 5.89 -24.40 23.14
CA GLY A 422 5.58 -24.81 24.52
C GLY A 422 4.79 -26.10 24.67
N LEU A 423 4.98 -27.06 23.76
CA LEU A 423 4.39 -28.42 23.77
C LEU A 423 2.86 -28.44 23.77
N PHE A 424 2.22 -27.59 22.97
CA PHE A 424 0.80 -27.72 22.68
C PHE A 424 0.55 -28.99 21.84
N ASN A 425 0.56 -30.15 22.47
CA ASN A 425 0.53 -31.46 21.80
C ASN A 425 -0.90 -32.01 21.66
N VAL A 426 -1.88 -31.39 22.30
CA VAL A 426 -3.30 -31.78 22.27
C VAL A 426 -4.14 -30.57 21.87
N ILE A 427 -5.18 -30.79 21.06
CA ILE A 427 -6.25 -29.82 20.82
C ILE A 427 -7.51 -30.28 21.55
N GLY A 428 -8.21 -29.36 22.22
CA GLY A 428 -9.38 -29.67 23.05
C GLY A 428 -10.62 -28.83 22.74
N HIS A 429 -11.78 -29.46 22.92
CA HIS A 429 -13.12 -28.88 23.00
C HIS A 429 -13.65 -29.10 24.41
N TYR A 430 -14.23 -28.04 24.97
CA TYR A 430 -14.63 -27.99 26.37
C TYR A 430 -16.00 -27.33 26.53
N GLU A 431 -16.72 -27.77 27.55
CA GLU A 431 -18.00 -27.18 27.94
C GLU A 431 -17.99 -26.79 29.41
N TRP A 432 -18.32 -25.52 29.71
CA TRP A 432 -18.39 -25.04 31.09
C TRP A 432 -19.51 -25.72 31.87
N ASP A 433 -20.72 -25.84 31.33
CA ASP A 433 -21.90 -26.26 32.09
C ASP A 433 -21.85 -27.78 32.39
N SER A 434 -21.44 -28.60 31.43
CA SER A 434 -21.36 -30.06 31.59
C SER A 434 -20.01 -30.55 32.13
N GLY A 435 -18.94 -29.75 31.96
CA GLY A 435 -17.56 -30.16 32.23
C GLY A 435 -16.98 -31.11 31.19
N LYS A 436 -17.62 -31.25 30.01
CA LYS A 436 -17.13 -32.09 28.91
C LYS A 436 -15.69 -31.71 28.55
N LYS A 437 -14.87 -32.74 28.31
CA LYS A 437 -13.52 -32.63 27.75
C LYS A 437 -13.43 -33.59 26.58
N ASP A 438 -13.37 -33.05 25.37
CA ASP A 438 -13.18 -33.81 24.14
C ASP A 438 -11.87 -33.37 23.50
N THR A 439 -10.92 -34.30 23.31
CA THR A 439 -9.54 -33.94 22.97
C THR A 439 -8.98 -34.86 21.91
N TRP A 440 -8.03 -34.33 21.14
CA TRP A 440 -7.33 -35.09 20.11
C TRP A 440 -5.81 -34.88 20.20
N TRP A 441 -5.07 -35.98 20.14
CA TRP A 441 -3.60 -36.00 20.21
C TRP A 441 -3.02 -36.43 18.86
N ALA A 442 -2.20 -35.56 18.27
CA ALA A 442 -1.64 -35.76 16.93
C ALA A 442 -0.47 -36.76 16.85
N GLY A 443 -0.02 -37.27 18.00
CA GLY A 443 1.15 -38.14 18.10
C GLY A 443 2.39 -37.44 18.66
N PRO A 444 3.52 -38.16 18.76
CA PRO A 444 4.69 -37.73 19.55
C PRO A 444 5.60 -36.74 18.84
N THR A 445 5.31 -36.38 17.59
CA THR A 445 6.17 -35.52 16.75
C THR A 445 5.51 -34.20 16.36
N CYS A 446 4.34 -33.90 16.94
CA CYS A 446 3.52 -32.78 16.50
C CYS A 446 3.17 -31.82 17.63
N THR A 447 2.94 -30.55 17.27
CA THR A 447 2.31 -29.54 18.12
C THR A 447 1.27 -28.75 17.33
N PHE A 448 0.36 -28.07 18.02
CA PHE A 448 -0.66 -27.20 17.45
C PHE A 448 -0.29 -25.73 17.57
N GLN A 449 -0.81 -24.92 16.66
CA GLN A 449 -0.93 -23.47 16.82
C GLN A 449 -2.38 -23.09 17.15
N GLU A 450 -2.66 -21.80 17.33
CA GLU A 450 -3.99 -21.32 17.67
C GLU A 450 -5.09 -21.90 16.74
N PRO A 451 -6.19 -22.44 17.31
CA PRO A 451 -7.33 -22.89 16.52
C PRO A 451 -8.22 -21.70 16.11
N VAL A 452 -9.15 -21.91 15.18
CA VAL A 452 -10.22 -20.96 14.88
C VAL A 452 -11.53 -21.72 14.67
N PHE A 453 -12.60 -21.22 15.27
CA PHE A 453 -13.95 -21.74 15.05
C PHE A 453 -14.52 -21.17 13.75
N VAL A 454 -15.16 -22.02 12.94
CA VAL A 454 -15.84 -21.65 11.71
C VAL A 454 -17.29 -22.13 11.82
N PRO A 455 -18.28 -21.22 11.86
CA PRO A 455 -19.67 -21.64 11.98
C PRO A 455 -20.10 -22.42 10.74
N LYS A 456 -20.96 -23.43 10.94
CA LYS A 456 -21.62 -24.09 9.82
C LYS A 456 -22.53 -23.10 9.10
N GLU A 457 -22.57 -23.14 7.77
CA GLU A 457 -23.40 -22.22 6.99
C GLU A 457 -24.87 -22.28 7.43
N GLY A 458 -25.44 -21.12 7.75
CA GLY A 458 -26.83 -20.98 8.19
C GLY A 458 -27.13 -21.45 9.61
N SER A 459 -26.17 -22.04 10.34
CA SER A 459 -26.39 -22.41 11.74
C SER A 459 -26.48 -21.17 12.62
N THR A 460 -27.41 -21.19 13.58
CA THR A 460 -27.52 -20.22 14.68
C THR A 460 -27.18 -20.85 16.03
N VAL A 461 -26.77 -22.12 16.05
CA VAL A 461 -26.47 -22.86 17.26
C VAL A 461 -25.00 -22.62 17.62
N GLU A 462 -24.76 -22.24 18.87
CA GLU A 462 -23.40 -22.04 19.40
C GLU A 462 -22.56 -23.30 19.18
N GLY A 463 -21.37 -23.11 18.59
CA GLY A 463 -20.39 -24.18 18.42
C GLY A 463 -20.78 -25.26 17.41
N GLU A 464 -21.90 -25.15 16.69
CA GLU A 464 -22.19 -26.02 15.56
C GLU A 464 -21.41 -25.54 14.33
N GLY A 465 -20.38 -26.29 13.96
CA GLY A 465 -19.47 -25.90 12.90
C GLY A 465 -18.19 -26.70 12.92
N TYR A 466 -17.12 -26.04 12.52
CA TYR A 466 -15.82 -26.64 12.31
C TYR A 466 -14.77 -25.96 13.18
N LEU A 467 -13.78 -26.74 13.59
CA LEU A 467 -12.56 -26.20 14.18
C LEU A 467 -11.44 -26.36 13.17
N MET A 468 -10.84 -25.27 12.75
CA MET A 468 -9.61 -25.29 11.96
C MET A 468 -8.41 -25.07 12.86
N VAL A 469 -7.36 -25.85 12.69
CA VAL A 469 -6.13 -25.68 13.47
C VAL A 469 -4.92 -26.07 12.65
N LEU A 470 -3.84 -25.31 12.80
CA LEU A 470 -2.58 -25.62 12.15
C LEU A 470 -1.76 -26.59 12.99
N LEU A 471 -1.39 -27.72 12.39
CA LEU A 471 -0.54 -28.74 12.96
C LEU A 471 0.90 -28.55 12.48
N ASN A 472 1.85 -28.51 13.41
CA ASN A 472 3.28 -28.53 13.14
C ASN A 472 3.77 -29.98 13.18
N HIS A 473 4.26 -30.50 12.06
CA HIS A 473 5.04 -31.74 12.04
C HIS A 473 6.51 -31.40 12.26
N LEU A 474 7.03 -31.64 13.47
CA LEU A 474 8.36 -31.18 13.87
C LEU A 474 9.49 -32.07 13.35
N ASP A 475 9.21 -33.34 13.06
CA ASP A 475 10.15 -34.33 12.57
C ASP A 475 10.46 -34.18 11.07
N VAL A 476 9.45 -33.81 10.28
CA VAL A 476 9.57 -33.59 8.82
C VAL A 476 9.54 -32.11 8.42
N LEU A 477 9.42 -31.20 9.40
CA LEU A 477 9.44 -29.75 9.21
C LEU A 477 8.42 -29.27 8.17
N ARG A 478 7.14 -29.62 8.35
CA ARG A 478 6.02 -29.14 7.53
C ARG A 478 4.83 -28.74 8.40
N ASN A 479 3.82 -28.17 7.77
CA ASN A 479 2.56 -27.84 8.41
C ASN A 479 1.37 -28.42 7.67
N ASP A 480 0.35 -28.83 8.42
CA ASP A 480 -0.96 -29.16 7.88
C ASP A 480 -2.02 -28.25 8.52
N ILE A 481 -3.14 -28.03 7.83
CA ILE A 481 -4.36 -27.51 8.47
C ILE A 481 -5.31 -28.66 8.67
N LEU A 482 -5.70 -28.90 9.91
CA LEU A 482 -6.71 -29.89 10.26
C LEU A 482 -8.06 -29.20 10.41
N ILE A 483 -9.10 -29.83 9.86
CA ILE A 483 -10.49 -29.40 9.97
C ILE A 483 -11.24 -30.48 10.75
N PHE A 484 -11.78 -30.13 11.91
CA PHE A 484 -12.58 -31.02 12.76
C PHE A 484 -14.06 -30.63 12.73
N ASP A 485 -14.94 -31.57 13.04
CA ASP A 485 -16.24 -31.23 13.63
C ASP A 485 -15.96 -30.60 15.00
N ALA A 486 -16.38 -29.35 15.20
CA ALA A 486 -16.01 -28.57 16.39
C ALA A 486 -16.49 -29.21 17.71
N GLN A 487 -17.51 -30.07 17.70
CA GLN A 487 -18.02 -30.70 18.93
C GLN A 487 -17.56 -32.15 19.11
N ASN A 488 -16.77 -32.70 18.18
CA ASN A 488 -16.40 -34.12 18.13
C ASN A 488 -14.91 -34.34 17.73
N LEU A 489 -13.99 -33.63 18.38
CA LEU A 489 -12.55 -33.68 18.11
C LEU A 489 -11.96 -35.08 18.24
N SER A 490 -12.40 -35.88 19.22
CA SER A 490 -11.88 -37.24 19.43
C SER A 490 -12.13 -38.20 18.25
N GLN A 491 -13.06 -37.88 17.35
CA GLN A 491 -13.28 -38.65 16.12
C GLN A 491 -12.19 -38.41 15.06
N GLY A 492 -11.33 -37.42 15.28
CA GLY A 492 -10.28 -37.01 14.34
C GLY A 492 -10.77 -35.99 13.32
N PRO A 493 -9.84 -35.48 12.48
CA PRO A 493 -10.17 -34.46 11.50
C PRO A 493 -11.02 -35.02 10.36
N LEU A 494 -11.98 -34.23 9.89
CA LEU A 494 -12.76 -34.45 8.67
C LEU A 494 -11.88 -34.33 7.42
N ALA A 495 -10.92 -33.41 7.46
CA ALA A 495 -9.94 -33.18 6.41
C ALA A 495 -8.62 -32.65 6.97
N ALA A 496 -7.55 -32.92 6.24
CA ALA A 496 -6.24 -32.33 6.45
C ALA A 496 -5.76 -31.70 5.13
N VAL A 497 -5.38 -30.43 5.16
CA VAL A 497 -4.74 -29.71 4.06
C VAL A 497 -3.23 -29.79 4.26
N HIS A 498 -2.51 -30.33 3.29
CA HIS A 498 -1.07 -30.54 3.38
C HIS A 498 -0.32 -29.39 2.73
N LEU A 499 0.47 -28.66 3.52
CA LEU A 499 1.31 -27.59 2.98
C LEU A 499 2.65 -28.18 2.53
N PRO A 500 3.09 -27.91 1.29
CA PRO A 500 4.42 -28.33 0.82
C PRO A 500 5.54 -27.42 1.36
N VAL A 501 5.22 -26.53 2.31
CA VAL A 501 6.13 -25.55 2.90
C VAL A 501 6.04 -25.57 4.41
N LYS A 502 7.14 -25.18 5.06
CA LYS A 502 7.23 -24.99 6.51
C LYS A 502 6.85 -23.56 6.87
N LEU A 503 5.77 -23.41 7.62
CA LEU A 503 5.45 -22.17 8.32
C LEU A 503 6.24 -22.10 9.64
N ARG A 504 6.35 -20.91 10.21
CA ARG A 504 6.89 -20.76 11.56
C ARG A 504 5.77 -20.90 12.57
N LEU A 505 6.16 -20.98 13.84
CA LEU A 505 5.24 -20.59 14.90
C LEU A 505 4.73 -19.19 14.56
N GLY A 506 3.43 -18.99 14.70
CA GLY A 506 2.97 -17.63 14.87
C GLY A 506 1.96 -17.54 15.99
N LEU A 507 1.22 -16.45 15.92
CA LEU A 507 0.39 -15.97 17.00
C LEU A 507 -1.06 -16.15 16.59
N HIS A 508 -1.79 -15.05 16.36
CA HIS A 508 -3.23 -15.14 16.18
C HIS A 508 -3.66 -15.23 14.71
N GLY A 509 -4.89 -15.73 14.52
CA GLY A 509 -5.55 -15.80 13.22
C GLY A 509 -7.07 -15.82 13.31
N ASN A 510 -7.73 -15.49 12.22
CA ASN A 510 -9.19 -15.37 12.14
C ASN A 510 -9.71 -15.90 10.80
N PHE A 511 -10.88 -16.52 10.84
CA PHE A 511 -11.60 -16.96 9.63
C PHE A 511 -12.60 -15.88 9.26
N ILE A 512 -12.53 -15.41 8.01
CA ILE A 512 -13.43 -14.38 7.49
C ILE A 512 -14.24 -15.00 6.37
N GLU A 513 -15.56 -14.94 6.47
CA GLU A 513 -16.43 -15.53 5.47
C GLU A 513 -16.33 -14.75 4.14
N LYS A 514 -16.43 -15.47 3.02
CA LYS A 514 -16.34 -14.86 1.68
C LYS A 514 -17.40 -13.76 1.49
N ARG A 515 -18.60 -13.97 2.05
CA ARG A 515 -19.72 -13.01 1.98
C ARG A 515 -19.40 -11.67 2.63
N GLU A 516 -18.59 -11.64 3.68
CA GLU A 516 -18.20 -10.40 4.36
C GLU A 516 -17.27 -9.57 3.48
N VAL A 517 -16.27 -10.23 2.89
CA VAL A 517 -15.33 -9.59 1.95
C VAL A 517 -16.05 -9.08 0.72
N ASP A 518 -16.96 -9.87 0.14
CA ASP A 518 -17.73 -9.47 -1.04
C ASP A 518 -18.70 -8.33 -0.74
N ALA A 519 -19.38 -8.35 0.41
CA ALA A 519 -20.26 -7.26 0.81
C ALA A 519 -19.49 -5.94 0.93
N TRP A 520 -18.27 -5.96 1.45
CA TRP A 520 -17.43 -4.76 1.53
C TRP A 520 -16.87 -4.32 0.18
N ARG A 521 -16.53 -5.27 -0.71
CA ARG A 521 -16.15 -4.94 -2.09
C ARG A 521 -17.27 -4.22 -2.82
N GLU A 522 -18.52 -4.69 -2.68
CA GLU A 522 -19.67 -4.03 -3.30
C GLU A 522 -19.93 -2.65 -2.69
N ARG A 523 -19.86 -2.51 -1.35
CA ARG A 523 -19.98 -1.20 -0.69
C ARG A 523 -18.93 -0.20 -1.18
N ARG A 524 -17.70 -0.67 -1.44
CA ARG A 524 -16.56 0.16 -1.86
C ARG A 524 -16.42 0.34 -3.36
N ARG A 525 -17.22 -0.37 -4.16
CA ARG A 525 -17.26 -0.21 -5.61
C ARG A 525 -17.69 1.21 -5.97
N GLU A 526 -17.26 1.69 -7.14
CA GLU A 526 -17.74 2.96 -7.71
C GLU A 526 -19.29 2.99 -7.73
N GLY A 527 -19.86 3.98 -7.03
CA GLY A 527 -21.31 4.13 -6.84
C GLY A 527 -21.93 3.40 -5.63
N GLY A 528 -21.14 2.65 -4.84
CA GLY A 528 -21.59 2.00 -3.60
C GLY A 528 -21.65 2.94 -2.39
N ASP A 529 -22.38 2.54 -1.34
CA ASP A 529 -22.68 3.35 -0.15
C ASP A 529 -21.44 3.81 0.66
N GLN A 530 -20.34 3.05 0.55
CA GLN A 530 -19.04 3.42 1.10
C GLN A 530 -17.96 3.32 0.02
N ALA A 531 -18.31 3.68 -1.22
CA ALA A 531 -17.34 3.89 -2.28
C ALA A 531 -16.23 4.73 -1.66
N SER A 532 -15.02 4.19 -1.65
CA SER A 532 -13.87 4.91 -1.15
C SER A 532 -13.92 6.28 -1.82
N SER A 533 -14.13 7.35 -1.05
CA SER A 533 -13.62 8.64 -1.46
C SER A 533 -12.12 8.57 -1.32
N THR A 534 -11.47 7.80 -2.17
CA THR A 534 -10.20 8.19 -2.76
C THR A 534 -10.52 9.41 -3.60
N ALA A 535 -10.93 10.48 -2.92
CA ALA A 535 -10.90 11.81 -3.46
C ALA A 535 -9.42 12.10 -3.59
N GLU A 536 -8.90 11.94 -4.81
CA GLU A 536 -7.83 12.78 -5.28
C GLU A 536 -8.24 14.22 -4.96
N ILE A 537 -7.73 14.77 -3.85
CA ILE A 537 -7.92 16.18 -3.56
C ILE A 537 -6.93 16.93 -4.44
N ILE A 538 -7.32 17.17 -5.69
CA ILE A 538 -6.61 18.08 -6.58
C ILE A 538 -6.97 19.50 -6.14
N ILE A 539 -6.09 20.12 -5.35
CA ILE A 539 -6.25 21.55 -5.02
C ILE A 539 -5.65 22.35 -6.18
N GLY A 540 -6.51 22.92 -7.03
CA GLY A 540 -6.12 23.93 -8.01
C GLY A 540 -6.27 25.33 -7.40
N VAL A 541 -5.16 26.01 -7.13
CA VAL A 541 -5.17 27.42 -6.70
C VAL A 541 -4.94 28.30 -7.92
N SER A 542 -5.91 29.16 -8.25
CA SER A 542 -5.80 30.17 -9.31
C SER A 542 -6.09 31.56 -8.72
N LEU A 543 -5.14 32.48 -8.87
CA LEU A 543 -5.30 33.88 -8.46
C LEU A 543 -5.52 34.73 -9.72
N SER A 544 -6.65 35.42 -9.81
CA SER A 544 -6.95 36.36 -10.90
C SER A 544 -7.09 37.79 -10.35
N ASN A 545 -6.64 38.78 -11.13
CA ASN A 545 -6.70 40.19 -10.76
C ASN A 545 -7.79 40.89 -11.59
N ASN A 546 -8.88 41.32 -10.94
CA ASN A 546 -9.90 42.15 -11.58
C ASN A 546 -9.87 43.53 -10.90
N GLY A 547 -9.03 44.43 -11.43
CA GLY A 547 -9.03 45.86 -11.11
C GLY A 547 -9.27 46.21 -9.63
N ASN A 548 -8.24 46.18 -8.80
CA ASN A 548 -8.24 46.53 -7.37
C ASN A 548 -9.09 45.66 -6.43
N ARG A 549 -9.62 44.52 -6.89
CA ARG A 549 -10.14 43.45 -6.01
C ARG A 549 -9.62 42.09 -6.46
N VAL A 550 -9.00 41.37 -5.53
CA VAL A 550 -8.70 39.94 -5.70
C VAL A 550 -10.04 39.21 -5.56
N VAL A 551 -10.50 38.57 -6.63
CA VAL A 551 -11.67 37.68 -6.58
C VAL A 551 -11.17 36.26 -6.37
N HIS A 552 -11.49 35.69 -5.21
CA HIS A 552 -11.23 34.28 -4.91
C HIS A 552 -12.22 33.39 -5.69
N SER A 553 -11.75 32.51 -6.58
CA SER A 553 -12.57 31.40 -7.07
C SER A 553 -12.16 30.10 -6.37
N MET A 554 -13.13 29.47 -5.71
CA MET A 554 -13.02 28.30 -4.85
C MET A 554 -12.57 27.00 -5.55
N CYS A 555 -11.96 26.13 -4.73
CA CYS A 555 -11.95 24.67 -4.75
C CYS A 555 -13.09 24.02 -5.57
N HIS A 556 -12.77 23.03 -6.39
CA HIS A 556 -13.78 22.12 -6.96
C HIS A 556 -13.66 20.72 -6.37
N ARG A 557 -14.77 20.28 -5.74
CA ARG A 557 -15.07 18.90 -5.36
C ARG A 557 -15.35 18.09 -6.62
N ALA A 558 -14.65 16.98 -6.83
CA ALA A 558 -15.16 15.89 -7.66
C ALA A 558 -15.85 14.86 -6.74
N ASN A 559 -17.19 14.86 -6.79
CA ASN A 559 -18.15 13.89 -6.23
C ASN A 559 -17.98 13.39 -4.78
N LEU A 560 -18.72 14.02 -3.87
CA LEU A 560 -19.24 13.39 -2.65
C LEU A 560 -20.70 13.80 -2.47
N SER A 561 -21.58 12.81 -2.35
CA SER A 561 -23.00 12.96 -2.06
C SER A 561 -23.25 13.79 -0.80
N GLU A 562 -24.21 14.70 -0.92
CA GLU A 562 -24.85 15.55 0.09
C GLU A 562 -24.61 15.18 1.56
N LYS A 563 -23.63 15.82 2.25
CA LYS A 563 -23.67 15.98 3.72
C LYS A 563 -22.65 16.94 4.35
N TRP A 564 -22.24 18.03 3.69
CA TRP A 564 -21.54 19.14 4.37
C TRP A 564 -21.86 20.46 3.66
N PRO A 565 -22.56 21.43 4.29
CA PRO A 565 -22.73 22.76 3.75
C PRO A 565 -21.49 23.58 4.10
N VAL A 566 -20.66 23.91 3.13
CA VAL A 566 -19.70 25.02 3.27
C VAL A 566 -19.85 25.92 2.07
N SER A 567 -20.94 26.68 2.07
CA SER A 567 -21.01 27.96 1.38
C SER A 567 -20.70 29.05 2.40
N TYR A 568 -19.44 29.50 2.47
CA TYR A 568 -19.16 30.84 3.00
C TYR A 568 -18.99 31.76 1.79
N MET A 569 -20.08 32.44 1.42
CA MET A 569 -19.95 33.75 0.80
C MET A 569 -19.54 34.72 1.91
N TRP A 570 -18.36 35.32 1.80
CA TRP A 570 -18.01 36.46 2.64
C TRP A 570 -18.61 37.70 1.99
N GLU A 571 -19.79 38.10 2.44
CA GLU A 571 -20.27 39.48 2.29
C GLU A 571 -19.82 40.27 3.53
N GLU A 572 -19.08 41.33 3.24
CA GLU A 572 -18.81 42.53 4.05
C GLU A 572 -17.88 42.44 5.30
N ASP A 573 -16.95 43.40 5.29
CA ASP A 573 -16.26 44.02 6.42
C ASP A 573 -15.32 43.17 7.30
N TYR A 574 -14.21 42.71 6.72
CA TYR A 574 -12.97 42.48 7.47
C TYR A 574 -11.75 43.08 6.77
N ALA A 575 -11.54 44.38 6.97
CA ALA A 575 -10.25 45.01 6.78
C ALA A 575 -9.36 44.67 7.98
N GLY A 576 -8.53 43.63 7.89
CA GLY A 576 -7.62 43.32 9.00
C GLY A 576 -6.74 42.08 8.87
N TRP A 577 -6.99 41.18 7.92
CA TRP A 577 -6.07 40.08 7.62
C TRP A 577 -5.40 40.33 6.28
N ASP A 578 -4.09 40.17 6.26
CA ASP A 578 -3.30 40.19 5.03
C ASP A 578 -3.67 38.94 4.23
N ASP A 579 -4.19 39.08 3.01
CA ASP A 579 -4.68 38.00 2.12
C ASP A 579 -3.69 36.81 1.96
N ARG A 580 -2.43 37.06 2.34
CA ARG A 580 -1.32 36.12 2.54
C ARG A 580 -1.63 35.00 3.54
N GLU A 581 -2.10 35.30 4.75
CA GLU A 581 -2.22 34.30 5.84
C GLU A 581 -3.36 33.30 5.60
N ALA A 582 -4.40 33.67 4.85
CA ALA A 582 -5.54 32.82 4.57
C ALA A 582 -5.21 31.64 3.63
N LEU A 583 -4.40 31.83 2.59
CA LEU A 583 -4.01 30.74 1.68
C LEU A 583 -3.12 29.71 2.38
N VAL A 584 -2.17 30.17 3.18
CA VAL A 584 -1.30 29.32 3.99
C VAL A 584 -2.13 28.59 5.04
N ALA A 585 -3.07 29.27 5.71
CA ALA A 585 -3.98 28.60 6.65
C ALA A 585 -4.83 27.52 5.96
N VAL A 586 -5.24 27.68 4.70
CA VAL A 586 -5.98 26.67 3.93
C VAL A 586 -5.08 25.48 3.57
N ILE A 587 -3.88 25.71 3.01
CA ILE A 587 -2.93 24.63 2.67
C ILE A 587 -2.45 23.90 3.94
N LEU A 588 -2.27 24.60 5.05
CA LEU A 588 -1.85 24.03 6.33
C LEU A 588 -2.98 23.35 7.11
N ARG A 589 -4.24 23.76 6.91
CA ARG A 589 -5.42 23.13 7.56
C ARG A 589 -5.99 21.96 6.75
N ILE A 590 -5.72 21.89 5.44
CA ILE A 590 -6.27 20.85 4.57
C ILE A 590 -5.28 19.67 4.43
N VAL A 591 -5.55 18.67 5.26
CA VAL A 591 -5.24 17.22 5.19
C VAL A 591 -3.75 16.80 5.28
N PRO A 592 -3.39 15.98 6.30
CA PRO A 592 -2.10 15.25 6.40
C PRO A 592 -1.79 14.28 5.23
N ASN A 593 -2.70 14.12 4.26
CA ASN A 593 -2.70 13.10 3.21
C ASN A 593 -2.67 13.71 1.79
N LEU A 594 -2.28 14.98 1.64
CA LEU A 594 -2.13 15.60 0.32
C LEU A 594 -1.04 14.88 -0.49
N ARG A 595 -1.45 14.15 -1.56
CA ARG A 595 -0.53 13.41 -2.43
C ARG A 595 -0.17 14.14 -3.73
N SER A 596 -1.08 14.95 -4.26
CA SER A 596 -0.86 15.71 -5.50
C SER A 596 -1.27 17.17 -5.32
N LEU A 597 -0.47 18.11 -5.83
CA LEU A 597 -0.69 19.56 -5.68
C LEU A 597 -0.47 20.30 -7.00
N VAL A 598 -1.41 21.18 -7.38
CA VAL A 598 -1.30 22.04 -8.57
C VAL A 598 -1.35 23.52 -8.18
N ILE A 599 -0.27 24.26 -8.47
CA ILE A 599 -0.16 25.69 -8.16
C ILE A 599 -0.12 26.49 -9.45
N ASN A 600 -1.08 27.41 -9.66
CA ASN A 600 -1.04 28.38 -10.77
C ASN A 600 -0.90 29.80 -10.23
N LEU A 601 0.22 30.47 -10.54
CA LEU A 601 0.50 31.82 -10.03
C LEU A 601 0.59 32.86 -11.15
N PRO A 602 -0.14 33.99 -11.06
CA PRO A 602 0.03 35.08 -12.00
C PRO A 602 1.40 35.78 -11.80
N ARG A 603 2.00 36.18 -12.93
CA ARG A 603 3.38 36.67 -13.10
C ARG A 603 3.83 37.83 -12.20
N TYR A 604 2.90 38.57 -11.58
CA TYR A 604 3.18 39.85 -10.90
C TYR A 604 3.54 39.73 -9.40
N TYR A 605 3.70 38.52 -8.88
CA TYR A 605 3.85 38.26 -7.45
C TYR A 605 5.16 37.55 -7.07
N VAL A 606 6.29 38.01 -7.59
CA VAL A 606 7.62 37.46 -7.24
C VAL A 606 7.89 37.49 -5.72
N GLY A 607 7.48 38.57 -5.04
CA GLY A 607 7.62 38.66 -3.58
C GLY A 607 6.71 37.69 -2.81
N TYR A 608 5.58 37.28 -3.39
CA TYR A 608 4.68 36.29 -2.81
C TYR A 608 5.27 34.89 -2.86
N TRP A 609 6.01 34.57 -3.93
CA TRP A 609 6.64 33.26 -4.08
C TRP A 609 7.68 33.02 -3.00
N SER A 610 8.65 33.91 -2.81
CA SER A 610 9.66 33.74 -1.76
C SER A 610 9.04 33.60 -0.37
N TRP A 611 8.00 34.41 -0.08
CA TRP A 611 7.28 34.34 1.19
C TRP A 611 6.49 33.04 1.37
N LEU A 612 5.75 32.59 0.35
CA LEU A 612 5.04 31.31 0.34
C LEU A 612 6.01 30.15 0.52
N MET A 613 7.16 30.20 -0.15
CA MET A 613 8.22 29.21 -0.02
C MET A 613 8.75 29.15 1.41
N ASP A 614 9.01 30.29 2.05
CA ASP A 614 9.42 30.31 3.46
C ASP A 614 8.37 29.66 4.37
N GLN A 615 7.08 29.93 4.17
CA GLN A 615 6.02 29.34 5.00
C GLN A 615 5.86 27.82 4.76
N LEU A 616 5.97 27.36 3.53
CA LEU A 616 5.80 25.94 3.17
C LEU A 616 7.02 25.09 3.52
N THR A 617 8.23 25.66 3.49
CA THR A 617 9.49 24.97 3.82
C THR A 617 9.51 24.43 5.26
N PHE A 618 8.74 25.04 6.16
CA PHE A 618 8.63 24.59 7.57
C PHE A 618 7.38 23.74 7.85
N SER A 619 6.57 23.43 6.83
CA SER A 619 5.33 22.70 7.00
C SER A 619 5.48 21.18 6.87
N LYS A 620 5.00 20.45 7.88
CA LYS A 620 4.88 18.98 7.83
C LYS A 620 3.81 18.50 6.83
N ALA A 621 2.93 19.39 6.37
CA ALA A 621 1.80 19.04 5.49
C ALA A 621 2.25 18.58 4.09
N LEU A 622 3.44 18.97 3.64
CA LEU A 622 3.97 18.63 2.32
C LEU A 622 4.88 17.38 2.31
N LEU A 623 5.18 16.79 3.48
CA LEU A 623 6.08 15.63 3.58
C LEU A 623 5.55 14.37 2.87
N ASN A 624 4.24 14.30 2.65
CA ASN A 624 3.55 13.21 1.99
C ASN A 624 3.22 13.49 0.51
N LEU A 625 3.65 14.63 -0.02
CA LEU A 625 3.40 15.00 -1.41
C LEU A 625 4.21 14.07 -2.34
N GLU A 626 3.51 13.35 -3.21
CA GLU A 626 4.07 12.42 -4.18
C GLU A 626 4.15 13.05 -5.58
N GLU A 627 3.25 13.98 -5.92
CA GLU A 627 3.17 14.64 -7.22
C GLU A 627 2.98 16.16 -7.09
N LEU A 628 3.65 16.93 -7.95
CA LEU A 628 3.56 18.40 -7.97
C LEU A 628 3.46 18.93 -9.39
N ALA A 629 2.54 19.86 -9.64
CA ALA A 629 2.53 20.66 -10.86
C ALA A 629 2.53 22.16 -10.54
N ILE A 630 3.44 22.92 -11.14
CA ILE A 630 3.49 24.38 -11.04
C ILE A 630 3.29 24.98 -12.43
N VAL A 631 2.24 25.79 -12.56
CA VAL A 631 1.84 26.49 -13.78
C VAL A 631 2.13 27.98 -13.60
N ASN A 632 2.76 28.60 -14.60
CA ASN A 632 3.25 29.98 -14.56
C ASN A 632 4.20 30.28 -13.39
N PRO A 633 5.25 29.48 -13.19
CA PRO A 633 6.22 29.77 -12.13
C PRO A 633 6.82 31.17 -12.32
N PRO A 634 7.04 31.94 -11.24
CA PRO A 634 7.60 33.29 -11.34
C PRO A 634 8.98 33.24 -11.99
N ILE A 635 9.21 34.14 -12.94
CA ILE A 635 10.35 34.11 -13.86
C ILE A 635 11.59 34.79 -13.27
N ASP A 636 11.53 35.26 -12.02
CA ASP A 636 12.64 36.00 -11.42
C ASP A 636 13.78 35.07 -10.98
N ASP A 637 15.02 35.50 -11.25
CA ASP A 637 16.28 34.75 -11.10
C ASP A 637 16.59 34.30 -9.65
N ASN A 638 15.77 34.73 -8.68
CA ASN A 638 15.92 34.42 -7.24
C ASN A 638 14.86 33.46 -6.66
N ALA A 639 13.86 33.05 -7.44
CA ALA A 639 12.81 32.15 -6.98
C ALA A 639 13.34 30.70 -6.82
N SER A 640 13.86 30.37 -5.64
CA SER A 640 14.37 29.02 -5.35
C SER A 640 13.24 27.99 -5.24
N TYR A 641 13.08 27.12 -6.25
CA TYR A 641 12.18 25.94 -6.23
C TYR A 641 12.67 24.81 -5.30
N ARG A 642 13.84 24.99 -4.67
CA ARG A 642 14.52 23.96 -3.85
C ARG A 642 13.63 23.30 -2.79
N PRO A 643 12.78 24.01 -2.01
CA PRO A 643 11.97 23.38 -0.97
C PRO A 643 11.03 22.28 -1.45
N PHE A 644 10.46 22.41 -2.65
CA PHE A 644 9.56 21.39 -3.21
C PHE A 644 10.33 20.20 -3.77
N LEU A 645 11.42 20.46 -4.48
CA LEU A 645 12.26 19.42 -5.09
C LEU A 645 13.05 18.59 -4.06
N CYS A 646 13.12 19.06 -2.82
CA CYS A 646 13.73 18.35 -1.69
C CYS A 646 12.68 17.62 -0.81
N LEU A 647 11.42 17.51 -1.25
CA LEU A 647 10.41 16.78 -0.48
C LEU A 647 10.69 15.26 -0.51
N PRO A 648 10.69 14.59 0.65
CA PRO A 648 11.24 13.23 0.79
C PRO A 648 10.42 12.13 0.09
N ARG A 649 9.18 12.43 -0.31
CA ARG A 649 8.26 11.48 -0.96
C ARG A 649 7.87 11.88 -2.39
N LEU A 650 8.42 12.99 -2.91
CA LEU A 650 8.07 13.48 -4.24
C LEU A 650 8.63 12.54 -5.32
N LYS A 651 7.72 11.89 -6.05
CA LYS A 651 8.04 10.92 -7.10
C LYS A 651 8.04 11.57 -8.48
N SER A 652 7.15 12.53 -8.71
CA SER A 652 7.00 13.25 -9.97
C SER A 652 6.78 14.74 -9.75
N ALA A 653 7.35 15.57 -10.64
CA ALA A 653 7.18 17.01 -10.61
C ALA A 653 7.11 17.58 -12.03
N PHE A 654 6.19 18.51 -12.25
CA PHE A 654 5.90 19.14 -13.53
C PHE A 654 5.94 20.67 -13.42
N PHE A 655 6.61 21.33 -14.35
CA PHE A 655 6.72 22.80 -14.38
C PHE A 655 6.34 23.33 -15.76
N TYR A 656 5.31 24.17 -15.83
CA TYR A 656 4.75 24.70 -17.07
C TYR A 656 4.72 26.23 -17.11
N ASN A 657 5.04 26.83 -18.25
CA ASN A 657 4.92 28.28 -18.47
C ASN A 657 3.91 28.56 -19.59
N LEU A 658 2.75 29.12 -19.25
CA LEU A 658 1.67 29.44 -20.18
C LEU A 658 1.79 30.91 -20.60
N ARG A 659 2.46 31.16 -21.72
CA ARG A 659 2.85 32.53 -22.09
C ARG A 659 1.74 33.38 -22.72
N GLU A 660 0.56 32.84 -23.09
CA GLU A 660 -0.40 33.60 -23.92
C GLU A 660 -1.89 33.33 -23.61
N LEU A 661 -2.29 33.26 -22.32
CA LEU A 661 -3.72 33.16 -21.96
C LEU A 661 -4.30 34.40 -21.25
N SER A 662 -3.52 35.48 -21.09
CA SER A 662 -3.98 36.64 -20.31
C SER A 662 -5.01 37.53 -21.02
N ASP A 663 -5.24 37.38 -22.33
CA ASP A 663 -5.93 38.41 -23.11
C ASP A 663 -7.29 37.97 -23.70
N SER A 664 -7.84 36.82 -23.32
CA SER A 664 -9.20 36.42 -23.73
C SER A 664 -10.20 36.53 -22.56
N PRO A 665 -11.16 37.48 -22.60
CA PRO A 665 -12.17 37.65 -21.54
C PRO A 665 -13.24 36.54 -21.48
N LEU A 666 -13.14 35.50 -22.32
CA LEU A 666 -14.21 34.52 -22.56
C LEU A 666 -14.00 33.13 -21.92
N PHE A 667 -12.92 32.90 -21.16
CA PHE A 667 -12.73 31.65 -20.42
C PHE A 667 -13.42 31.63 -19.03
N LEU A 668 -14.46 32.45 -18.87
CA LEU A 668 -15.44 32.29 -17.80
C LEU A 668 -16.51 31.28 -18.26
N MET A 669 -16.55 30.14 -17.55
CA MET A 669 -17.60 29.11 -17.58
C MET A 669 -17.62 28.15 -18.78
N GLY A 670 -16.99 26.98 -18.61
CA GLY A 670 -17.25 25.80 -19.43
C GLY A 670 -16.57 24.57 -18.83
N ARG A 671 -17.34 23.54 -18.44
CA ARG A 671 -16.86 22.27 -17.87
C ARG A 671 -15.72 21.68 -18.70
N VAL A 672 -14.60 21.38 -18.06
CA VAL A 672 -13.58 20.45 -18.60
C VAL A 672 -13.47 19.31 -17.61
N GLU A 673 -13.98 18.14 -17.99
CA GLU A 673 -13.81 16.89 -17.25
C GLU A 673 -12.34 16.45 -17.42
N HIS A 674 -11.62 16.28 -16.31
CA HIS A 674 -10.19 15.99 -16.33
C HIS A 674 -9.95 14.50 -16.62
N THR A 675 -9.64 14.19 -17.88
CA THR A 675 -9.03 12.92 -18.29
C THR A 675 -7.60 13.15 -18.79
N LYS A 676 -6.82 12.08 -18.85
CA LYS A 676 -5.47 12.02 -19.43
C LYS A 676 -5.36 12.67 -20.82
N GLU A 677 -6.45 12.70 -21.59
CA GLU A 677 -6.51 13.37 -22.89
C GLU A 677 -6.38 14.90 -22.81
N ALA A 678 -6.85 15.55 -21.74
CA ALA A 678 -6.74 17.02 -21.58
C ALA A 678 -5.29 17.48 -21.33
N TYR A 679 -4.49 16.63 -20.67
CA TYR A 679 -3.06 16.86 -20.51
C TYR A 679 -2.32 16.71 -21.85
N GLU A 680 -2.71 15.77 -22.70
CA GLU A 680 -2.12 15.61 -24.04
C GLU A 680 -2.53 16.75 -25.01
N GLU A 681 -3.72 17.33 -24.84
CA GLU A 681 -4.22 18.50 -25.60
C GLU A 681 -3.54 19.83 -25.16
N TYR A 682 -3.26 19.98 -23.87
CA TYR A 682 -2.53 21.11 -23.29
C TYR A 682 -1.11 21.26 -23.86
N LEU A 683 -0.49 20.15 -24.20
CA LEU A 683 0.86 20.05 -24.71
C LEU A 683 1.01 20.46 -26.18
N ALA A 684 -0.10 20.56 -26.91
CA ALA A 684 -0.11 20.89 -28.33
C ALA A 684 -0.12 22.40 -28.62
N ASN A 685 -0.38 23.27 -27.63
CA ASN A 685 -0.77 24.68 -27.85
C ASN A 685 0.25 25.75 -27.37
N ALA A 686 1.47 25.39 -26.97
CA ALA A 686 2.43 26.32 -26.34
C ALA A 686 3.58 26.75 -27.27
N SER A 687 3.29 27.46 -28.37
CA SER A 687 4.31 27.81 -29.38
C SER A 687 4.21 29.25 -29.92
N THR A 688 4.63 30.27 -29.16
CA THR A 688 5.14 31.54 -29.72
C THR A 688 5.83 32.47 -28.70
N ALA A 689 6.81 33.25 -29.20
CA ALA A 689 7.45 34.46 -28.65
C ALA A 689 8.74 34.38 -27.77
N THR A 690 9.67 35.29 -28.11
CA THR A 690 11.13 35.37 -27.82
C THR A 690 11.57 36.28 -26.66
N SER A 691 12.72 36.00 -26.00
CA SER A 691 13.82 36.93 -25.58
C SER A 691 14.65 36.46 -24.35
N THR A 692 15.93 36.85 -24.31
CA THR A 692 17.16 36.37 -23.58
C THR A 692 17.44 36.80 -22.11
N TYR A 693 18.45 36.12 -21.48
CA TYR A 693 19.30 36.39 -20.25
C TYR A 693 18.92 35.66 -18.91
N ARG A 694 19.77 35.33 -17.90
CA ARG A 694 21.15 34.75 -17.74
C ARG A 694 21.40 34.39 -16.22
N ARG A 695 21.79 33.13 -15.90
CA ARG A 695 22.49 32.59 -14.66
C ARG A 695 21.70 32.52 -13.33
N ASN A 696 21.85 31.60 -12.36
CA ASN A 696 22.72 30.44 -12.04
C ASN A 696 22.04 29.55 -10.94
N LEU A 697 21.96 28.21 -11.09
CA LEU A 697 21.69 27.24 -10.00
C LEU A 697 22.92 26.34 -9.74
N VAL A 698 23.07 25.81 -8.51
CA VAL A 698 24.00 24.75 -8.06
C VAL A 698 23.36 24.07 -6.84
N SER A 699 23.18 22.73 -6.79
CA SER A 699 22.89 21.94 -5.57
C SER A 699 22.98 20.42 -5.82
N ASN A 700 23.47 19.67 -4.83
CA ASN A 700 23.85 18.23 -4.91
C ASN A 700 22.74 17.22 -4.49
N ASP A 701 21.47 17.62 -4.32
CA ASP A 701 20.44 16.76 -3.70
C ASP A 701 19.37 16.19 -4.67
N LEU A 702 19.56 16.32 -5.99
CA LEU A 702 18.58 15.89 -7.01
C LEU A 702 18.60 14.39 -7.34
N HIS A 703 19.32 13.57 -6.57
CA HIS A 703 19.60 12.16 -6.86
C HIS A 703 18.43 11.18 -6.63
N ALA A 704 17.31 11.63 -6.06
CA ALA A 704 16.24 10.75 -5.55
C ALA A 704 14.93 10.75 -6.38
N ILE A 705 14.82 11.56 -7.44
CA ILE A 705 13.58 11.70 -8.22
C ILE A 705 13.59 10.71 -9.40
N GLU A 706 12.61 9.80 -9.45
CA GLU A 706 12.53 8.74 -10.47
C GLU A 706 12.08 9.26 -11.85
N HIS A 707 11.19 10.27 -11.88
CA HIS A 707 10.64 10.86 -13.10
C HIS A 707 10.60 12.39 -13.02
N LEU A 708 11.30 13.07 -13.92
CA LEU A 708 11.31 14.52 -14.04
C LEU A 708 11.05 14.91 -15.50
N GLU A 709 9.91 15.55 -15.76
CA GLU A 709 9.55 16.05 -17.10
C GLU A 709 9.68 17.57 -17.15
N PHE A 710 10.43 18.05 -18.13
CA PHE A 710 10.56 19.48 -18.41
C PHE A 710 10.03 19.78 -19.80
N ARG A 711 9.09 20.72 -19.88
CA ARG A 711 8.67 21.31 -21.15
C ARG A 711 9.04 22.78 -21.19
N PHE A 712 10.12 23.06 -21.91
CA PHE A 712 10.60 24.42 -22.13
C PHE A 712 10.45 24.74 -23.60
N SER A 713 9.55 25.65 -23.93
CA SER A 713 9.43 26.10 -25.32
C SER A 713 10.66 26.90 -25.78
N HIS A 714 11.48 27.47 -24.88
CA HIS A 714 12.62 28.34 -25.26
C HIS A 714 13.77 28.35 -24.23
N MET A 715 14.65 27.33 -24.23
CA MET A 715 15.86 27.32 -23.39
C MET A 715 17.14 27.57 -24.21
N GLY A 716 17.94 28.58 -23.86
CA GLY A 716 19.18 28.91 -24.58
C GLY A 716 20.34 27.92 -24.32
N ARG A 717 21.26 27.76 -25.28
CA ARG A 717 22.42 26.82 -25.30
C ARG A 717 23.11 26.60 -23.95
N ASN A 718 23.44 27.69 -23.25
CA ASN A 718 24.21 27.61 -21.99
C ASN A 718 23.36 27.17 -20.79
N SER A 719 22.04 27.44 -20.82
CA SER A 719 21.12 26.98 -19.78
C SER A 719 20.88 25.48 -19.93
N LEU A 720 20.72 24.98 -21.16
CA LEU A 720 20.56 23.54 -21.41
C LEU A 720 21.80 22.74 -21.00
N ILE A 721 23.00 23.15 -21.45
CA ILE A 721 24.27 22.49 -21.07
C ILE A 721 24.47 22.52 -19.55
N LYS A 722 24.08 23.62 -18.90
CA LYS A 722 24.22 23.76 -17.45
C LYS A 722 23.20 22.92 -16.68
N THR A 723 21.92 22.92 -17.07
CA THR A 723 20.89 22.05 -16.47
C THR A 723 21.26 20.57 -16.63
N ILE A 724 21.79 20.17 -17.79
CA ILE A 724 22.30 18.81 -18.01
C ILE A 724 23.51 18.51 -17.11
N GLY A 725 24.45 19.45 -16.98
CA GLY A 725 25.63 19.30 -16.13
C GLY A 725 25.34 19.28 -14.62
N ASP A 726 24.32 20.01 -14.17
CA ASP A 726 23.90 20.08 -12.76
C ASP A 726 23.01 18.88 -12.35
N CYS A 727 22.51 18.10 -13.31
CA CYS A 727 21.64 16.94 -13.10
C CYS A 727 22.34 15.60 -13.41
N ALA A 728 23.58 15.44 -12.96
CA ALA A 728 24.53 14.40 -13.37
C ALA A 728 24.18 12.93 -13.01
N ALA A 729 22.98 12.62 -12.52
CA ALA A 729 22.64 11.29 -11.98
C ALA A 729 21.15 10.91 -12.07
N LEU A 730 20.44 11.40 -13.09
CA LEU A 730 19.03 11.07 -13.30
C LEU A 730 18.87 9.81 -14.18
N ARG A 731 17.88 8.97 -13.83
CA ARG A 731 17.66 7.68 -14.49
C ARG A 731 16.89 7.77 -15.82
N THR A 732 15.93 8.69 -15.95
CA THR A 732 14.94 8.73 -17.05
C THR A 732 14.66 10.17 -17.51
N PHE A 733 14.66 10.45 -18.82
CA PHE A 733 14.36 11.80 -19.38
C PHE A 733 13.37 11.77 -20.55
N ALA A 734 12.60 12.86 -20.70
CA ALA A 734 11.84 13.23 -21.90
C ALA A 734 12.10 14.70 -22.27
N PHE A 735 12.44 14.99 -23.53
CA PHE A 735 12.69 16.36 -24.02
C PHE A 735 11.85 16.68 -25.26
N ASP A 736 11.32 17.91 -25.29
CA ASP A 736 10.82 18.59 -26.48
C ASP A 736 11.81 19.70 -26.84
N ILE A 737 12.44 19.62 -28.02
CA ILE A 737 13.52 20.51 -28.47
C ILE A 737 13.12 21.39 -29.67
N ASN A 738 11.82 21.65 -29.85
CA ASN A 738 11.34 22.59 -30.87
C ASN A 738 12.09 23.94 -30.77
N GLY A 739 12.53 24.47 -31.92
CA GLY A 739 13.26 25.74 -32.03
C GLY A 739 14.79 25.69 -31.97
N LEU A 740 15.44 24.62 -31.48
CA LEU A 740 16.93 24.55 -31.43
C LEU A 740 17.60 24.28 -32.79
N ILE A 741 16.83 23.78 -33.77
CA ILE A 741 17.33 23.38 -35.09
C ILE A 741 17.72 24.60 -35.94
N HIS A 742 17.04 25.74 -35.74
CA HIS A 742 17.26 26.93 -36.55
C HIS A 742 18.58 27.66 -36.24
N GLU A 743 19.16 27.49 -35.04
CA GLU A 743 20.32 28.28 -34.63
C GLU A 743 21.69 27.65 -34.94
N HIS A 744 21.87 26.31 -34.92
CA HIS A 744 23.11 25.64 -35.39
C HIS A 744 23.05 24.09 -35.29
N PRO A 745 23.23 23.33 -36.40
CA PRO A 745 23.24 21.86 -36.41
C PRO A 745 24.32 21.21 -35.49
N CYS A 746 25.41 21.92 -35.25
CA CYS A 746 26.50 21.45 -34.39
C CYS A 746 26.14 21.49 -32.89
N ILE A 747 25.21 22.36 -32.47
CA ILE A 747 24.76 22.47 -31.07
C ILE A 747 23.84 21.30 -30.72
N TYR A 748 23.00 20.87 -31.67
CA TYR A 748 22.17 19.68 -31.55
C TYR A 748 23.01 18.44 -31.25
N ASN A 749 24.06 18.19 -32.05
CA ASN A 749 24.94 17.04 -31.87
C ASN A 749 25.67 17.07 -30.52
N VAL A 750 25.99 18.25 -29.98
CA VAL A 750 26.62 18.41 -28.66
C VAL A 750 25.62 18.19 -27.52
N ALA A 751 24.38 18.68 -27.63
CA ALA A 751 23.34 18.45 -26.63
C ALA A 751 22.95 16.98 -26.55
N VAL A 752 22.78 16.32 -27.71
CA VAL A 752 22.50 14.89 -27.80
C VAL A 752 23.68 14.07 -27.25
N LEU A 753 24.93 14.38 -27.59
CA LEU A 753 26.11 13.72 -27.01
C LEU A 753 26.19 13.89 -25.48
N ALA A 754 25.92 15.10 -24.98
CA ALA A 754 25.96 15.41 -23.55
C ALA A 754 24.87 14.66 -22.77
N LEU A 755 23.66 14.51 -23.34
CA LEU A 755 22.59 13.67 -22.79
C LEU A 755 22.97 12.19 -22.80
N THR A 756 23.70 11.73 -23.82
CA THR A 756 24.11 10.32 -23.93
C THR A 756 25.18 9.92 -22.91
N LEU A 757 26.06 10.86 -22.54
CA LEU A 757 27.19 10.60 -21.64
C LEU A 757 26.77 10.56 -20.16
N HIS A 758 25.58 11.06 -19.81
CA HIS A 758 25.18 11.28 -18.41
C HIS A 758 23.84 10.66 -18.00
N ALA A 759 22.95 10.28 -18.93
CA ALA A 759 21.67 9.63 -18.60
C ALA A 759 21.79 8.09 -18.60
N GLU A 760 21.26 7.41 -17.57
CA GLU A 760 21.14 5.93 -17.58
C GLU A 760 20.13 5.47 -18.64
N THR A 761 19.02 6.19 -18.86
CA THR A 761 18.09 5.98 -19.98
C THR A 761 17.52 7.30 -20.52
N LEU A 762 17.39 7.40 -21.86
CA LEU A 762 16.62 8.45 -22.54
C LEU A 762 15.32 7.81 -23.01
N THR A 763 14.18 8.19 -22.43
CA THR A 763 12.94 7.46 -22.71
C THR A 763 12.24 8.03 -23.93
N ALA A 764 12.18 9.35 -24.09
CA ALA A 764 11.52 9.99 -25.23
C ALA A 764 12.29 11.21 -25.76
N LEU A 765 12.40 11.32 -27.09
CA LEU A 765 12.92 12.51 -27.78
C LEU A 765 11.92 12.97 -28.85
N TYR A 766 11.53 14.25 -28.79
CA TYR A 766 10.70 14.91 -29.80
C TYR A 766 11.52 15.92 -30.59
N ILE A 767 11.47 15.85 -31.92
CA ILE A 767 12.14 16.77 -32.83
C ILE A 767 11.03 17.53 -33.57
N GLY A 768 11.00 18.87 -33.59
CA GLY A 768 10.16 19.68 -34.50
C GLY A 768 11.00 20.78 -35.14
N ASP A 769 10.66 21.34 -36.30
CA ASP A 769 9.37 21.97 -36.63
C ASP A 769 8.71 21.53 -37.96
N ASP A 770 7.44 21.94 -38.10
CA ASP A 770 6.70 22.09 -39.36
C ASP A 770 7.37 23.21 -40.19
N PRO A 771 7.82 22.98 -41.44
CA PRO A 771 8.34 24.08 -42.25
C PRO A 771 7.20 25.09 -42.51
N ASP A 772 7.46 26.36 -42.18
CA ASP A 772 6.55 27.51 -42.39
C ASP A 772 5.61 27.29 -43.57
N GLU A 773 4.31 27.16 -43.27
CA GLU A 773 3.29 26.79 -44.26
C GLU A 773 3.14 27.83 -45.39
N GLU A 774 3.69 29.03 -45.21
CA GLU A 774 3.50 30.17 -46.09
C GLU A 774 4.53 30.30 -47.22
N ASN A 775 5.69 29.61 -47.19
CA ASN A 775 6.74 29.86 -48.20
C ASN A 775 7.54 28.61 -48.65
N PRO A 776 7.03 27.82 -49.61
CA PRO A 776 7.65 26.56 -50.05
C PRO A 776 8.99 26.70 -50.83
N GLU A 777 9.44 27.91 -51.16
CA GLU A 777 10.68 28.14 -51.93
C GLU A 777 11.96 28.25 -51.08
N ASP A 778 11.87 28.35 -49.74
CA ASP A 778 13.03 28.43 -48.83
C ASP A 778 13.63 27.06 -48.45
N TRP A 779 13.24 26.01 -49.19
CA TRP A 779 13.70 24.63 -49.01
C TRP A 779 15.20 24.47 -49.33
N ARG A 780 16.07 24.37 -48.29
CA ARG A 780 17.52 24.12 -48.48
C ARG A 780 17.93 22.65 -48.25
N PRO A 781 18.79 22.06 -49.11
CA PRO A 781 19.27 20.66 -48.96
C PRO A 781 20.08 20.38 -47.69
N GLU A 782 20.62 21.43 -47.06
CA GLU A 782 21.48 21.34 -45.87
C GLU A 782 20.70 20.99 -44.58
N TYR A 783 19.36 21.04 -44.63
CA TYR A 783 18.46 20.55 -43.56
C TYR A 783 18.12 19.04 -43.67
N GLN A 784 18.72 18.30 -44.62
CA GLN A 784 18.39 16.90 -44.94
C GLN A 784 19.08 15.84 -44.05
N ILE A 785 19.81 16.21 -43.01
CA ILE A 785 20.64 15.26 -42.25
C ILE A 785 19.90 14.85 -40.97
N LEU A 786 19.30 13.65 -40.95
CA LEU A 786 18.88 13.06 -39.67
C LEU A 786 20.10 12.94 -38.74
N PRO A 787 19.99 13.34 -37.47
CA PRO A 787 21.04 13.13 -36.50
C PRO A 787 21.44 11.65 -36.38
N ASP A 788 22.69 11.39 -36.01
CA ASP A 788 23.14 10.03 -35.71
C ASP A 788 22.78 9.66 -34.26
N PHE A 789 21.66 8.95 -34.11
CA PHE A 789 21.16 8.43 -32.83
C PHE A 789 21.77 7.07 -32.47
N HIS A 790 22.63 6.46 -33.29
CA HIS A 790 23.16 5.13 -33.03
C HIS A 790 23.90 5.05 -31.68
N LYS A 791 24.53 6.16 -31.29
CA LYS A 791 25.24 6.28 -30.01
C LYS A 791 24.31 6.32 -28.80
N LEU A 792 23.00 6.57 -28.98
CA LEU A 792 21.99 6.60 -27.92
C LEU A 792 21.54 5.19 -27.51
N VAL A 793 22.46 4.36 -26.99
CA VAL A 793 22.25 2.93 -26.70
C VAL A 793 21.12 2.60 -25.72
N ASN A 794 20.55 3.60 -25.05
CA ASN A 794 19.45 3.45 -24.10
C ASN A 794 18.15 4.13 -24.55
N LEU A 795 18.08 4.67 -25.77
CA LEU A 795 16.86 5.29 -26.29
C LEU A 795 15.79 4.21 -26.53
N ARG A 796 14.60 4.38 -25.92
CA ARG A 796 13.49 3.42 -26.02
C ARG A 796 12.32 3.91 -26.88
N TYR A 797 11.93 5.19 -26.77
CA TYR A 797 10.88 5.81 -27.58
C TYR A 797 11.42 7.03 -28.34
N LEU A 798 11.04 7.18 -29.60
CA LEU A 798 11.44 8.30 -30.46
C LEU A 798 10.24 8.81 -31.25
N LYS A 799 10.01 10.12 -31.27
CA LYS A 799 8.95 10.76 -32.06
C LYS A 799 9.55 11.71 -33.08
N ILE A 800 9.24 11.47 -34.36
CA ILE A 800 9.83 12.20 -35.49
C ILE A 800 8.72 12.69 -36.45
N PRO A 801 8.66 13.97 -36.77
CA PRO A 801 7.89 14.48 -37.89
C PRO A 801 8.60 14.20 -39.20
N VAL A 802 7.86 13.69 -40.17
CA VAL A 802 8.33 13.37 -41.51
C VAL A 802 7.40 14.07 -42.50
N THR A 803 7.94 15.09 -43.17
CA THR A 803 7.22 15.81 -44.23
C THR A 803 7.49 15.14 -45.56
N GLY A 804 6.46 14.58 -46.19
CA GLY A 804 6.55 13.94 -47.50
C GLY A 804 5.89 14.82 -48.56
N LEU A 805 6.61 15.15 -49.64
CA LEU A 805 6.02 15.80 -50.80
C LEU A 805 5.69 14.73 -51.85
N ILE A 806 4.40 14.51 -52.11
CA ILE A 806 3.94 13.60 -53.17
C ILE A 806 3.71 14.43 -54.43
N ALA A 807 4.55 14.24 -55.44
CA ALA A 807 4.36 14.79 -56.78
C ALA A 807 4.19 13.63 -57.79
N GLY A 808 2.96 13.12 -57.94
CA GLY A 808 2.64 12.01 -58.85
C GLY A 808 2.95 10.61 -58.27
N THR A 809 3.46 9.69 -59.09
CA THR A 809 3.82 8.31 -58.69
C THR A 809 5.21 8.19 -58.02
N VAL A 810 5.87 9.31 -57.75
CA VAL A 810 7.20 9.35 -57.12
C VAL A 810 7.06 10.05 -55.77
N PHE A 811 7.43 9.32 -54.72
CA PHE A 811 7.57 9.90 -53.38
C PHE A 811 8.90 10.64 -53.31
N TYR A 812 8.85 11.93 -52.98
CA TYR A 812 10.01 12.60 -52.40
C TYR A 812 9.79 12.64 -50.90
N THR A 813 10.29 11.65 -50.15
CA THR A 813 10.69 11.93 -48.77
C THR A 813 11.98 12.73 -48.88
N ALA A 814 11.86 14.05 -48.87
CA ALA A 814 13.06 14.84 -48.81
C ALA A 814 13.67 14.67 -47.40
N GLY A 815 14.71 13.83 -47.30
CA GLY A 815 15.56 13.69 -46.12
C GLY A 815 15.34 12.50 -45.19
N PHE A 816 14.40 11.58 -45.43
CA PHE A 816 14.29 10.36 -44.60
C PHE A 816 14.01 9.09 -45.42
N ASN A 817 15.09 8.33 -45.65
CA ASN A 817 15.03 6.93 -46.06
C ASN A 817 15.52 6.05 -44.89
N PRO A 818 14.62 5.42 -44.12
CA PRO A 818 14.99 4.60 -42.96
C PRO A 818 15.97 3.48 -43.28
N ILE A 819 15.97 2.95 -44.50
CA ILE A 819 16.89 1.88 -44.93
C ILE A 819 18.30 2.45 -45.10
N GLU A 820 18.45 3.62 -45.72
CA GLU A 820 19.76 4.30 -45.85
C GLU A 820 20.26 4.83 -44.51
N HIS A 821 19.36 5.23 -43.61
CA HIS A 821 19.67 5.77 -42.29
C HIS A 821 19.55 4.77 -41.14
N ALA A 822 19.38 3.48 -41.41
CA ALA A 822 19.24 2.43 -40.40
C ALA A 822 20.38 2.45 -39.38
N HIS A 823 21.60 2.68 -39.88
CA HIS A 823 22.83 2.81 -39.10
C HIS A 823 22.85 4.00 -38.12
N ARG A 824 21.86 4.90 -38.20
CA ARG A 824 21.72 6.08 -37.33
C ARG A 824 20.74 5.88 -36.20
N PHE A 825 20.06 4.74 -36.10
CA PHE A 825 19.16 4.46 -34.98
C PHE A 825 19.81 3.50 -33.99
N PRO A 826 19.55 3.65 -32.68
CA PRO A 826 20.12 2.76 -31.70
C PRO A 826 19.39 1.42 -31.71
N PRO A 827 20.10 0.28 -31.57
CA PRO A 827 19.47 -1.03 -31.48
C PRO A 827 18.45 -1.16 -30.34
N SER A 828 18.50 -0.28 -29.34
CA SER A 828 17.63 -0.29 -28.17
C SER A 828 16.21 0.23 -28.42
N LEU A 829 15.96 0.86 -29.57
CA LEU A 829 14.69 1.51 -29.89
C LEU A 829 13.54 0.48 -29.92
N GLN A 830 12.52 0.71 -29.10
CA GLN A 830 11.35 -0.18 -28.95
C GLN A 830 10.06 0.45 -29.48
N GLU A 831 9.97 1.78 -29.47
CA GLU A 831 8.78 2.51 -29.90
C GLU A 831 9.16 3.68 -30.80
N LEU A 832 8.46 3.83 -31.92
CA LEU A 832 8.69 4.90 -32.89
C LEU A 832 7.37 5.54 -33.27
N THR A 833 7.26 6.85 -33.10
CA THR A 833 6.12 7.64 -33.58
C THR A 833 6.54 8.48 -34.79
N VAL A 834 5.85 8.31 -35.91
CA VAL A 834 6.08 9.04 -37.16
C VAL A 834 4.89 9.95 -37.45
N ILE A 835 5.13 11.24 -37.60
CA ILE A 835 4.08 12.20 -37.99
C ILE A 835 4.23 12.51 -39.48
N LEU A 836 3.31 12.03 -40.30
CA LEU A 836 3.28 12.25 -41.75
C LEU A 836 2.49 13.52 -42.09
N ASN A 837 3.21 14.56 -42.50
CA ASN A 837 2.63 15.79 -43.04
C ASN A 837 2.42 15.63 -44.56
N ASN A 838 1.28 15.07 -44.97
CA ASN A 838 0.91 14.94 -46.39
C ASN A 838 0.07 16.15 -46.83
N LYS A 839 0.46 16.85 -47.91
CA LYS A 839 -0.31 18.00 -48.44
C LYS A 839 -1.26 17.69 -49.61
N ILE A 840 -1.32 16.47 -50.18
CA ILE A 840 -2.14 16.21 -51.40
C ILE A 840 -2.81 14.83 -51.39
N GLU A 841 -4.13 14.81 -51.65
CA GLU A 841 -5.04 13.64 -51.70
C GLU A 841 -4.86 12.69 -52.91
N ALA A 842 -3.84 12.83 -53.76
CA ALA A 842 -3.85 12.18 -55.07
C ALA A 842 -2.56 11.40 -55.41
N GLY A 843 -2.43 10.19 -54.87
CA GLY A 843 -1.47 9.19 -55.37
C GLY A 843 -1.34 7.96 -54.45
N PRO A 844 -1.06 6.76 -55.00
CA PRO A 844 -0.75 5.58 -54.17
C PRO A 844 0.50 5.87 -53.32
N LEU A 845 0.37 5.71 -52.00
CA LEU A 845 1.51 5.73 -51.09
C LEU A 845 2.47 4.60 -51.50
N PRO A 846 3.78 4.84 -51.63
CA PRO A 846 4.76 3.80 -51.87
C PRO A 846 4.80 2.82 -50.69
N GLU A 847 5.50 1.71 -50.89
CA GLU A 847 5.68 0.59 -49.97
C GLU A 847 6.33 1.00 -48.62
N LEU A 848 5.61 1.76 -47.80
CA LEU A 848 6.02 2.25 -46.48
C LEU A 848 6.45 1.10 -45.57
N HIS A 849 5.88 -0.08 -45.77
CA HIS A 849 6.24 -1.30 -45.04
C HIS A 849 7.70 -1.72 -45.19
N ARG A 850 8.36 -1.46 -46.33
CA ARG A 850 9.78 -1.84 -46.53
C ARG A 850 10.73 -1.09 -45.61
N TYR A 851 10.29 0.06 -45.08
CA TYR A 851 11.13 0.93 -44.26
C TYR A 851 11.10 0.60 -42.76
N PHE A 852 10.19 -0.27 -42.31
CA PHE A 852 10.02 -0.65 -40.90
C PHE A 852 10.23 -2.15 -40.66
N GLU A 853 10.97 -2.82 -41.55
CA GLU A 853 11.32 -4.23 -41.41
C GLU A 853 12.28 -4.49 -40.23
N PRO A 854 12.26 -5.69 -39.62
CA PRO A 854 13.18 -6.06 -38.53
C PRO A 854 14.66 -5.98 -38.90
N SER A 855 14.98 -6.04 -40.21
CA SER A 855 16.34 -5.85 -40.73
C SER A 855 16.87 -4.43 -40.49
N VAL A 856 15.98 -3.44 -40.36
CA VAL A 856 16.25 -2.03 -40.11
C VAL A 856 16.10 -1.70 -38.61
N PHE A 857 15.04 -2.23 -37.97
CA PHE A 857 14.77 -2.01 -36.54
C PHE A 857 14.52 -3.35 -35.79
N PRO A 858 15.58 -4.04 -35.34
CA PRO A 858 15.46 -5.41 -34.83
C PRO A 858 14.66 -5.54 -33.53
N ASN A 859 14.50 -4.45 -32.77
CA ASN A 859 13.83 -4.45 -31.46
C ASN A 859 12.58 -3.56 -31.40
N LEU A 860 12.14 -3.01 -32.53
CA LEU A 860 10.94 -2.19 -32.59
C LEU A 860 9.70 -3.05 -32.32
N ARG A 861 8.87 -2.62 -31.36
CA ARG A 861 7.65 -3.31 -30.93
C ARG A 861 6.40 -2.51 -31.21
N ILE A 862 6.47 -1.19 -31.14
CA ILE A 862 5.32 -0.29 -31.39
C ILE A 862 5.72 0.74 -32.44
N LEU A 863 4.89 0.85 -33.48
CA LEU A 863 4.97 1.90 -34.49
C LEU A 863 3.67 2.70 -34.47
N GLU A 864 3.77 3.99 -34.18
CA GLU A 864 2.63 4.92 -34.21
C GLU A 864 2.76 5.85 -35.42
N VAL A 865 1.71 6.01 -36.21
CA VAL A 865 1.72 6.86 -37.42
C VAL A 865 0.57 7.85 -37.37
N HIS A 866 0.89 9.14 -37.43
CA HIS A 866 -0.09 10.23 -37.44
C HIS A 866 -0.17 10.79 -38.86
N THR A 867 -1.35 10.76 -39.50
CA THR A 867 -1.50 11.16 -40.91
C THR A 867 -2.89 11.73 -41.21
N GLN A 868 -3.03 12.51 -42.28
CA GLN A 868 -4.34 12.96 -42.78
C GLN A 868 -5.11 11.87 -43.55
N VAL A 869 -4.41 10.82 -44.05
CA VAL A 869 -4.96 9.76 -44.92
C VAL A 869 -4.73 8.35 -44.34
N PRO A 870 -5.32 8.03 -43.16
CA PRO A 870 -5.00 6.82 -42.39
C PRO A 870 -5.38 5.51 -43.09
N GLU A 871 -6.41 5.50 -43.94
CA GLU A 871 -6.93 4.29 -44.61
C GLU A 871 -5.92 3.72 -45.62
N ALA A 872 -5.25 4.60 -46.37
CA ALA A 872 -4.20 4.21 -47.30
C ALA A 872 -2.98 3.66 -46.54
N VAL A 873 -2.58 4.34 -45.46
CA VAL A 873 -1.45 3.95 -44.61
C VAL A 873 -1.66 2.59 -43.93
N TYR A 874 -2.87 2.33 -43.41
CA TYR A 874 -3.23 1.05 -42.79
C TYR A 874 -3.12 -0.11 -43.78
N SER A 875 -3.71 0.04 -44.96
CA SER A 875 -3.75 -1.00 -45.99
C SER A 875 -2.35 -1.46 -46.43
N TYR A 876 -1.38 -0.54 -46.47
CA TYR A 876 -0.01 -0.85 -46.88
C TYR A 876 0.90 -1.38 -45.77
N MET A 877 0.60 -1.12 -44.50
CA MET A 877 1.47 -1.48 -43.37
C MET A 877 0.93 -2.61 -42.49
N HIS A 878 -0.37 -2.94 -42.56
CA HIS A 878 -0.99 -3.95 -41.71
C HIS A 878 -0.45 -5.36 -41.96
N GLU A 879 -0.46 -5.85 -43.21
CA GLU A 879 0.00 -7.20 -43.54
C GLU A 879 1.46 -7.47 -43.11
N PRO A 880 2.43 -6.55 -43.33
CA PRO A 880 3.81 -6.79 -42.91
C PRO A 880 4.05 -6.60 -41.41
N THR A 881 3.34 -5.71 -40.72
CA THR A 881 3.53 -5.50 -39.26
C THR A 881 3.00 -6.68 -38.44
N GLU A 882 1.90 -7.31 -38.86
CA GLU A 882 1.41 -8.56 -38.26
C GLU A 882 2.41 -9.71 -38.44
N ARG A 883 3.02 -9.85 -39.62
CA ARG A 883 4.03 -10.91 -39.87
C ARG A 883 5.27 -10.80 -38.98
N HIS A 884 5.60 -9.59 -38.52
CA HIS A 884 6.81 -9.31 -37.76
C HIS A 884 6.55 -8.97 -36.28
N ASN A 885 5.32 -9.16 -35.79
CA ASN A 885 4.93 -8.97 -34.40
C ASN A 885 5.11 -7.53 -33.89
N ILE A 886 5.02 -6.53 -34.78
CA ILE A 886 5.08 -5.10 -34.46
C ILE A 886 3.65 -4.59 -34.32
N GLN A 887 3.33 -3.96 -33.19
CA GLN A 887 2.03 -3.34 -32.98
C GLN A 887 1.96 -1.99 -33.72
N LEU A 888 1.12 -1.93 -34.75
CA LEU A 888 0.84 -0.70 -35.50
C LEU A 888 -0.33 0.08 -34.91
N ARG A 889 -0.18 1.39 -34.71
CA ARG A 889 -1.24 2.33 -34.31
C ARG A 889 -1.29 3.48 -35.29
N ILE A 890 -2.47 3.82 -35.81
CA ILE A 890 -2.64 4.90 -36.79
C ILE A 890 -3.64 5.92 -36.25
N PHE A 891 -3.25 7.19 -36.33
CA PHE A 891 -4.05 8.34 -35.89
C PHE A 891 -4.37 9.24 -37.07
N ARG A 892 -5.64 9.63 -37.20
CA ARG A 892 -6.07 10.62 -38.19
C ARG A 892 -5.83 12.03 -37.65
N ARG A 893 -5.17 12.88 -38.43
CA ARG A 893 -5.00 14.31 -38.15
C ARG A 893 -6.07 15.09 -38.94
N VAL A 894 -6.97 15.78 -38.25
CA VAL A 894 -8.07 16.55 -38.83
C VAL A 894 -7.84 18.04 -38.55
N TYR A 895 -7.89 18.86 -39.60
CA TYR A 895 -7.80 20.32 -39.50
C TYR A 895 -9.22 20.88 -39.43
N THR A 896 -9.55 21.65 -38.40
CA THR A 896 -10.80 22.41 -38.32
C THR A 896 -10.57 23.86 -38.75
N ALA A 897 -11.64 24.57 -39.14
CA ALA A 897 -11.60 25.94 -39.67
C ALA A 897 -11.08 27.04 -38.71
N SER A 898 -10.44 26.66 -37.61
CA SER A 898 -9.85 27.52 -36.58
C SER A 898 -8.39 27.13 -36.30
N ASP A 899 -7.69 26.56 -37.29
CA ASP A 899 -6.28 26.12 -37.22
C ASP A 899 -5.93 25.17 -36.05
N HIS A 900 -6.91 24.49 -35.47
CA HIS A 900 -6.69 23.50 -34.42
C HIS A 900 -6.64 22.09 -35.03
N GLN A 901 -5.51 21.41 -34.85
CA GLN A 901 -5.32 20.03 -35.27
C GLN A 901 -5.93 19.09 -34.22
N ARG A 902 -6.93 18.28 -34.60
CA ARG A 902 -7.44 17.18 -33.77
C ARG A 902 -6.84 15.84 -34.23
N LEU A 903 -6.34 15.05 -33.28
CA LEU A 903 -5.91 13.67 -33.48
C LEU A 903 -7.02 12.72 -33.02
N THR A 904 -7.45 11.78 -33.87
CA THR A 904 -8.42 10.74 -33.51
C THR A 904 -7.82 9.35 -33.73
N PRO A 905 -7.90 8.42 -32.77
CA PRO A 905 -7.45 7.04 -32.95
C PRO A 905 -8.29 6.36 -34.02
N PHE A 906 -7.65 5.77 -35.03
CA PHE A 906 -8.38 5.06 -36.09
C PHE A 906 -8.67 3.59 -35.70
N ALA A 907 -7.91 2.99 -34.77
CA ALA A 907 -8.10 1.59 -34.39
C ALA A 907 -7.65 1.25 -32.94
N ARG A 908 -8.65 1.05 -32.06
CA ARG A 908 -8.72 0.43 -30.69
C ARG A 908 -9.59 1.34 -29.82
N SER A 909 -10.82 1.02 -29.39
CA SER A 909 -11.26 -0.23 -28.77
C SER A 909 -12.80 -0.34 -28.78
N PHE A 910 -13.43 -1.00 -29.77
CA PHE A 910 -14.82 -1.47 -29.62
C PHE A 910 -14.80 -2.91 -29.13
N ASN A 911 -14.43 -3.08 -27.87
CA ASN A 911 -14.69 -4.31 -27.13
C ASN A 911 -15.07 -3.91 -25.71
N ARG A 912 -16.38 -4.02 -25.44
CA ARG A 912 -17.14 -3.70 -24.22
C ARG A 912 -17.80 -2.31 -24.19
N VAL A 913 -19.08 -2.40 -23.82
CA VAL A 913 -20.03 -1.34 -23.44
C VAL A 913 -20.74 -0.68 -24.61
N LEU A 914 -21.92 -1.20 -24.96
CA LEU A 914 -23.16 -0.44 -25.13
C LEU A 914 -24.34 -1.44 -25.03
N ARG A 915 -25.08 -1.42 -23.91
CA ARG A 915 -26.38 -2.09 -23.78
C ARG A 915 -27.46 -1.01 -23.84
N GLY A 916 -28.02 -0.77 -25.02
CA GLY A 916 -29.16 0.13 -25.22
C GLY A 916 -29.39 0.50 -26.69
N PRO A 917 -30.65 0.75 -27.12
CA PRO A 917 -30.97 1.11 -28.50
C PRO A 917 -30.38 2.47 -28.88
N ILE A 918 -29.82 2.55 -30.10
CA ILE A 918 -29.21 3.76 -30.64
C ILE A 918 -30.28 4.54 -31.39
N LYS A 919 -30.52 5.80 -30.96
CA LYS A 919 -31.46 6.72 -31.61
C LYS A 919 -30.69 7.71 -32.49
N VAL A 920 -31.06 7.81 -33.76
CA VAL A 920 -30.40 8.72 -34.73
C VAL A 920 -31.45 9.64 -35.37
N GLU A 921 -31.24 10.95 -35.23
CA GLU A 921 -32.05 12.00 -35.88
C GLU A 921 -31.33 12.55 -37.12
N LEU A 922 -32.03 12.63 -38.25
CA LEU A 922 -31.47 13.09 -39.53
C LEU A 922 -32.12 14.40 -39.98
N SER A 923 -31.30 15.36 -40.41
CA SER A 923 -31.76 16.64 -41.01
C SER A 923 -32.16 16.45 -42.48
N PRO A 924 -33.21 17.15 -42.99
CA PRO A 924 -33.76 16.92 -44.34
C PRO A 924 -32.83 17.19 -45.52
N LYS A 925 -31.61 17.70 -45.31
CA LYS A 925 -30.68 18.07 -46.39
C LYS A 925 -29.83 16.91 -46.94
N LEU A 926 -29.94 15.70 -46.40
CA LEU A 926 -29.20 14.52 -46.87
C LEU A 926 -30.15 13.47 -47.46
N LEU A 927 -30.74 13.78 -48.62
CA LEU A 927 -31.47 12.81 -49.44
C LEU A 927 -30.61 12.41 -50.65
N VAL A 928 -29.64 11.51 -50.42
CA VAL A 928 -29.10 10.63 -51.47
C VAL A 928 -28.96 9.22 -50.91
N THR A 929 -29.94 8.40 -51.23
CA THR A 929 -30.26 7.05 -50.71
C THR A 929 -29.22 5.95 -50.99
N ARG A 930 -28.03 6.29 -51.51
CA ARG A 930 -26.94 5.31 -51.74
C ARG A 930 -25.76 5.42 -50.77
N LYS A 931 -25.47 6.62 -50.24
CA LYS A 931 -24.36 6.82 -49.28
C LYS A 931 -24.70 6.45 -47.84
N VAL A 932 -25.99 6.45 -47.48
CA VAL A 932 -26.42 6.07 -46.13
C VAL A 932 -26.13 4.59 -45.86
N ARG A 933 -26.27 3.72 -46.87
CA ARG A 933 -25.99 2.28 -46.73
C ARG A 933 -24.50 1.97 -46.61
N GLU A 934 -23.64 2.74 -47.27
CA GLU A 934 -22.18 2.65 -47.10
C GLU A 934 -21.73 3.16 -45.72
N PHE A 935 -22.46 4.13 -45.14
CA PHE A 935 -22.20 4.63 -43.79
C PHE A 935 -22.52 3.60 -42.69
N PHE A 936 -23.51 2.72 -42.94
CA PHE A 936 -23.97 1.72 -41.96
C PHE A 936 -23.50 0.29 -42.23
N MET A 937 -22.87 0.00 -43.38
CA MET A 937 -22.33 -1.33 -43.68
C MET A 937 -21.41 -1.93 -42.60
N PRO A 938 -20.58 -1.15 -41.87
CA PRO A 938 -19.77 -1.68 -40.78
C PRO A 938 -20.55 -1.98 -39.49
N VAL A 939 -21.79 -1.48 -39.37
CA VAL A 939 -22.62 -1.59 -38.16
C VAL A 939 -23.61 -2.76 -38.28
N GLU A 940 -24.02 -3.13 -39.49
CA GLU A 940 -24.97 -4.23 -39.76
C GLU A 940 -24.45 -5.62 -39.37
N GLU A 941 -23.12 -5.83 -39.23
CA GLU A 941 -22.58 -7.11 -38.76
C GLU A 941 -22.73 -7.33 -37.24
N PHE A 942 -23.07 -6.29 -36.46
CA PHE A 942 -22.96 -6.35 -35.00
C PHE A 942 -24.17 -5.79 -34.22
N VAL A 943 -25.20 -5.26 -34.89
CA VAL A 943 -26.47 -4.80 -34.25
C VAL A 943 -27.68 -5.26 -35.08
N PRO A 944 -28.69 -5.93 -34.49
CA PRO A 944 -29.92 -6.31 -35.20
C PRO A 944 -30.67 -5.08 -35.74
N MET A 945 -31.14 -5.14 -36.99
CA MET A 945 -31.81 -4.02 -37.68
C MET A 945 -33.04 -3.46 -36.93
N ASP A 946 -33.68 -4.30 -36.13
CA ASP A 946 -34.84 -4.01 -35.28
C ASP A 946 -34.51 -3.16 -34.03
N GLU A 947 -33.22 -2.99 -33.69
CA GLU A 947 -32.76 -2.14 -32.59
C GLU A 947 -32.29 -0.73 -33.03
N ILE A 948 -32.36 -0.44 -34.34
CA ILE A 948 -32.02 0.87 -34.92
C ILE A 948 -33.30 1.67 -35.16
N VAL A 949 -33.53 2.73 -34.36
CA VAL A 949 -34.67 3.62 -34.54
C VAL A 949 -34.24 4.88 -35.29
N VAL A 950 -34.60 4.96 -36.56
CA VAL A 950 -34.43 6.15 -37.40
C VAL A 950 -35.74 6.93 -37.44
N THR A 951 -35.71 8.17 -36.96
CA THR A 951 -36.85 9.09 -37.07
C THR A 951 -36.51 10.26 -38.01
N SER A 952 -37.36 10.50 -39.02
CA SER A 952 -37.28 11.66 -39.90
C SER A 952 -38.37 12.67 -39.58
N PHE A 953 -38.03 13.96 -39.60
CA PHE A 953 -39.00 15.07 -39.67
C PHE A 953 -38.99 15.71 -41.06
#